data_AF-A0A9D8MRW8-F1
#
_entry.id   AF-A0A9D8MRW8-F1
#
_cell.length_a   1.000
_cell.length_b   1.000
_cell.length_c   1.000
_cell.angle_alpha   90.00
_cell.angle_beta   90.00
_cell.angle_gamma   90.00
#
_symmetry.space_group_name_H-M   'P 1'
#
loop_
_entity.id
_entity.type
_entity.pdbx_description
1 polymer ?
#
loop_
_entity_poly.entity_id
_entity_poly.type
_entity_poly.pdbx_seq_one_letter_code
_entity_poly.pdbx_strand_id
1 'polypeptide(L)'
;MHGNVYEWCLDQKNKYPETPVVDPVETGTDDDYRAIRGGSYSYYDDGAKNCRSAARNVRLISATSNSIGFRVALVMSTRNMTIPLSGDVSLDMIWVEPGTFMMGSPKDEHYRDSEERLHEVILTHGYWLSQYEITQPQYEAIMGTNPSHYKGADLPVHYVSWYDAKAFCEKLTEIEKAAGRLPEEYEYTLPSEAQWEYACRAGTTTALNSGKNLSGGLSSPEMDEVGWYKYNVDKSRVQSVGQKLPNAWGFYDMHGNVAEWCLDKYESYPYDTSKPVTDPLALISNRDPVIRGGSYEDTAGDCRSACRDKENGDHGNSKTGFRVALTFSKNMTIPLSGDVDLDMIWVEPGNFTMGSYESEDGRDEDENEHRVTLTEGYWLGKYEVTQAQYEAVMGSNPSQFTGADLPVEMVSWDDATNFCAKLTAIELAAGRLPEGYKYTLPTEAQWEYACRAGSWATLYNGSSMIQNLNKLAWFKDTSSGTTHPVGQKQPNDLGMYDLYGNVFEWCSDWYGDYPESAVRDPMGAITGWARVTRGGSWGSPGERCRSASRGYAGPDYQFNNLGFRVALTSTRDFTIPLSEDVSMDMLWINQGAFIMGSPEDELGRSSDEIQHEVLLSGYWLGKYEVTQAQFEAVMGWNASYCQGADLPVENVRWEDAMNFCARLTAAERAAGRLPSGYKYTLPTEAQWEYACRAETTTAFNNGKNIPSVSQETSEPCPNLDEVGWYTFNAGKTSHPVGQKLPNGWGLYDMHGNVLEWCSDWYGAYSDSEVLDPRGPSMGTEHVTRGGGWDHTAWTCRSAFRDKNELNYSYVSVGFRVALAKSSDFELRTSKEDASTAVHMIAVTPGSFVMGSPKNELGRYGDETSHPVTLTQNYWLSHCEVTQGLYEAVMGTNPSYNVSKWFPVENV
;
A
#
# COMPACT_ATOMS: atom_id res chain seq x y z
N MET A 1 0.77 -47.27 -5.79
CA MET A 1 2.14 -47.81 -5.86
C MET A 1 2.11 -49.19 -5.21
N HIS A 2 2.39 -50.27 -5.94
CA HIS A 2 2.55 -51.60 -5.37
C HIS A 2 4.02 -52.02 -5.55
N GLY A 3 4.77 -51.97 -4.44
CA GLY A 3 6.17 -52.38 -4.35
C GLY A 3 6.57 -52.44 -2.88
N ASN A 4 7.05 -53.60 -2.43
CA ASN A 4 7.32 -53.91 -1.03
C ASN A 4 8.60 -53.25 -0.51
N VAL A 5 8.49 -52.18 0.31
CA VAL A 5 9.49 -51.79 1.32
C VAL A 5 8.75 -51.13 2.51
N TYR A 6 9.07 -51.54 3.76
CA TYR A 6 8.53 -50.93 4.98
C TYR A 6 9.30 -49.65 5.35
N GLU A 7 8.61 -48.53 5.56
CA GLU A 7 9.16 -47.27 6.10
C GLU A 7 8.76 -47.05 7.57
N TRP A 8 9.68 -46.48 8.37
CA TRP A 8 9.49 -46.14 9.79
C TRP A 8 9.25 -44.63 9.95
N CYS A 9 8.18 -44.23 10.65
CA CYS A 9 7.95 -42.84 11.07
C CYS A 9 8.55 -42.57 12.46
N LEU A 10 9.30 -41.46 12.60
CA LEU A 10 9.73 -40.90 13.88
C LEU A 10 8.80 -39.74 14.28
N ASP A 11 8.03 -39.94 15.36
CA ASP A 11 7.19 -38.94 16.03
C ASP A 11 8.04 -38.05 16.96
N GLN A 12 7.99 -36.74 16.79
CA GLN A 12 8.57 -35.77 17.72
C GLN A 12 7.49 -35.16 18.63
N LYS A 13 7.28 -35.77 19.80
CA LYS A 13 6.74 -35.07 20.98
C LYS A 13 7.60 -35.31 22.23
N ASN A 14 8.07 -34.18 22.78
CA ASN A 14 8.35 -33.87 24.18
C ASN A 14 9.70 -34.18 24.85
N LYS A 15 10.22 -33.09 25.47
CA LYS A 15 10.99 -32.96 26.73
C LYS A 15 12.53 -32.86 26.69
N TYR A 16 13.02 -31.70 27.14
CA TYR A 16 14.25 -31.59 27.95
C TYR A 16 13.93 -30.81 29.24
N PRO A 17 14.32 -31.31 30.43
CA PRO A 17 14.53 -30.49 31.60
C PRO A 17 16.04 -30.39 31.97
N GLU A 18 16.41 -29.18 32.42
CA GLU A 18 17.33 -28.83 33.51
C GLU A 18 18.81 -29.30 33.54
N THR A 19 19.71 -28.30 33.56
CA THR A 19 21.13 -28.21 34.01
C THR A 19 21.36 -28.70 35.47
N PRO A 20 22.60 -28.89 36.07
CA PRO A 20 23.83 -28.06 35.92
C PRO A 20 25.23 -28.72 36.22
N VAL A 21 26.32 -27.88 36.30
CA VAL A 21 27.63 -28.01 37.05
C VAL A 21 28.84 -28.68 36.32
N VAL A 22 30.13 -28.23 36.31
CA VAL A 22 30.98 -27.09 36.78
C VAL A 22 32.39 -27.18 36.12
N ASP A 23 32.87 -26.08 35.53
CA ASP A 23 34.16 -25.34 35.74
C ASP A 23 35.59 -25.93 35.44
N PRO A 24 36.68 -25.11 35.40
CA PRO A 24 37.58 -24.95 34.24
C PRO A 24 39.09 -25.21 34.55
N VAL A 25 39.98 -25.20 33.55
CA VAL A 25 41.44 -25.17 33.76
C VAL A 25 42.17 -24.30 32.72
N GLU A 26 42.95 -23.34 33.23
CA GLU A 26 43.92 -22.48 32.54
C GLU A 26 45.16 -23.23 32.03
N THR A 27 45.87 -22.65 31.05
CA THR A 27 47.32 -22.26 31.07
C THR A 27 47.94 -22.28 29.66
N GLY A 28 48.77 -21.28 29.34
CA GLY A 28 49.74 -21.38 28.24
C GLY A 28 50.13 -20.08 27.54
N THR A 29 51.27 -19.52 27.95
CA THR A 29 52.01 -18.34 27.46
C THR A 29 52.72 -18.59 26.11
N ASP A 30 52.95 -17.56 25.26
CA ASP A 30 54.25 -16.85 25.10
C ASP A 30 54.37 -15.97 23.84
N ASP A 31 55.32 -15.04 23.94
CA ASP A 31 55.71 -13.87 23.14
C ASP A 31 56.13 -14.09 21.66
N ASP A 32 56.00 -13.03 20.84
CA ASP A 32 57.15 -12.47 20.09
C ASP A 32 56.87 -11.07 19.48
N TYR A 33 57.60 -10.06 19.96
CA TYR A 33 57.66 -8.68 19.42
C TYR A 33 59.06 -8.42 18.82
N ARG A 34 59.14 -7.94 17.56
CA ARG A 34 60.36 -7.33 17.00
C ARG A 34 60.09 -6.01 16.28
N ALA A 35 60.92 -5.02 16.62
CA ALA A 35 60.91 -3.63 16.21
C ALA A 35 61.59 -3.35 14.86
N ILE A 36 61.18 -2.28 14.17
CA ILE A 36 61.99 -1.53 13.19
C ILE A 36 61.75 0.00 13.34
N ARG A 37 62.85 0.75 13.18
CA ARG A 37 63.08 2.18 13.43
C ARG A 37 62.60 3.12 12.30
N GLY A 38 62.18 4.33 12.69
CA GLY A 38 62.85 5.62 12.37
C GLY A 38 62.52 6.37 11.07
N GLY A 39 62.29 7.69 11.16
CA GLY A 39 62.42 8.62 10.04
C GLY A 39 61.60 9.92 10.15
N SER A 40 62.21 10.97 10.70
CA SER A 40 61.71 12.34 10.85
C SER A 40 62.02 13.25 9.64
N TYR A 41 61.14 14.20 9.31
CA TYR A 41 61.49 15.45 8.61
C TYR A 41 60.63 16.63 9.10
N SER A 42 61.28 17.78 9.21
CA SER A 42 60.81 19.08 9.72
C SER A 42 60.85 20.14 8.62
N TYR A 43 59.96 21.16 8.65
CA TYR A 43 60.31 22.55 8.33
C TYR A 43 59.25 23.56 8.86
N TYR A 44 59.77 24.67 9.38
CA TYR A 44 59.20 25.99 9.77
C TYR A 44 58.56 26.71 8.54
N ASP A 45 57.85 27.84 8.55
CA ASP A 45 57.12 28.73 9.48
C ASP A 45 56.49 29.86 8.60
N ASP A 46 55.65 30.69 9.22
CA ASP A 46 55.32 32.09 8.91
C ASP A 46 53.99 32.48 8.21
N GLY A 47 53.39 33.53 8.77
CA GLY A 47 51.94 33.69 8.91
C GLY A 47 51.17 34.57 7.93
N ALA A 48 49.86 34.58 8.12
CA ALA A 48 48.96 35.61 7.60
C ALA A 48 47.70 35.72 8.49
N LYS A 49 47.45 36.93 8.97
CA LYS A 49 46.26 37.36 9.73
C LYS A 49 45.08 37.62 8.79
N ASN A 50 43.87 37.53 9.37
CA ASN A 50 42.56 38.02 8.92
C ASN A 50 41.68 37.04 8.11
N CYS A 51 40.79 36.36 8.84
CA CYS A 51 39.34 36.25 8.61
C CYS A 51 38.78 35.25 9.63
N ARG A 52 38.07 35.73 10.67
CA ARG A 52 37.39 34.89 11.65
C ARG A 52 35.88 34.91 11.37
N SER A 53 35.40 33.90 10.67
CA SER A 53 34.02 33.41 10.78
C SER A 53 33.96 31.98 10.25
N ALA A 54 33.28 31.12 11.01
CA ALA A 54 33.01 29.70 10.77
C ALA A 54 34.14 28.69 11.03
N ALA A 55 33.72 27.54 11.60
CA ALA A 55 34.47 26.34 11.97
C ALA A 55 35.34 26.40 13.25
N ARG A 56 34.70 26.16 14.39
CA ARG A 56 35.34 25.52 15.55
C ARG A 56 34.60 24.23 15.88
N ASN A 57 35.22 23.08 15.59
CA ASN A 57 35.28 21.89 16.45
C ASN A 57 35.77 20.67 15.66
N VAL A 58 37.10 20.50 15.55
CA VAL A 58 37.71 19.17 15.37
C VAL A 58 39.01 19.14 16.18
N ARG A 59 39.11 18.23 17.16
CA ARG A 59 40.37 17.77 17.73
C ARG A 59 40.65 16.38 17.18
N LEU A 60 41.76 16.21 16.46
CA LEU A 60 42.27 14.90 16.05
C LEU A 60 43.30 14.43 17.09
N ILE A 61 43.10 13.23 17.64
CA ILE A 61 44.13 12.46 18.36
C ILE A 61 44.48 11.29 17.45
N SER A 62 45.75 11.18 17.03
CA SER A 62 46.23 10.09 16.19
C SER A 62 46.67 8.89 17.05
N ALA A 63 46.25 7.69 16.68
CA ALA A 63 46.94 6.45 17.02
C ALA A 63 46.88 5.47 15.83
N THR A 64 47.97 4.74 15.64
CA THR A 64 48.31 3.95 14.46
C THR A 64 47.89 2.49 14.54
N SER A 65 47.58 1.94 13.35
CA SER A 65 47.72 0.56 12.86
C SER A 65 46.56 -0.45 13.01
N ASN A 66 46.14 -0.88 11.81
CA ASN A 66 45.60 -2.16 11.37
C ASN A 66 44.15 -2.56 11.70
N SER A 67 43.34 -2.46 10.63
CA SER A 67 42.23 -3.37 10.30
C SER A 67 40.93 -3.23 11.10
N ILE A 68 40.11 -2.26 10.71
CA ILE A 68 38.65 -2.38 10.47
C ILE A 68 38.29 -1.13 9.66
N GLY A 69 37.59 -1.31 8.52
CA GLY A 69 37.09 -0.18 7.73
C GLY A 69 36.03 0.57 8.53
N PHE A 70 36.36 1.76 9.04
CA PHE A 70 35.38 2.70 9.56
C PHE A 70 34.93 3.62 8.43
N ARG A 71 33.62 3.65 8.18
CA ARG A 71 33.01 4.72 7.40
C ARG A 71 33.16 6.01 8.20
N VAL A 72 33.88 6.97 7.64
CA VAL A 72 33.76 8.38 8.06
C VAL A 72 32.34 8.80 7.67
N ALA A 73 31.44 8.91 8.63
CA ALA A 73 30.17 9.60 8.41
C ALA A 73 30.46 11.10 8.41
N LEU A 74 30.59 11.64 7.20
CA LEU A 74 30.56 13.07 6.95
C LEU A 74 29.11 13.53 7.19
N VAL A 75 28.75 13.97 8.40
CA VAL A 75 27.46 14.64 8.63
C VAL A 75 27.59 16.07 8.12
N MET A 76 27.43 16.25 6.80
CA MET A 76 27.20 17.57 6.20
C MET A 76 25.75 17.68 5.75
N SER A 77 25.19 18.87 6.03
CA SER A 77 23.81 19.37 5.83
C SER A 77 22.72 18.74 6.70
N THR A 78 22.55 19.38 7.86
CA THR A 78 21.33 19.36 8.68
C THR A 78 20.12 19.63 7.79
N ARG A 79 19.15 18.71 7.76
CA ARG A 79 17.82 18.97 7.19
C ARG A 79 17.10 20.14 7.87
N ASN A 80 17.63 20.70 8.95
CA ASN A 80 17.14 21.92 9.61
C ASN A 80 16.99 23.09 8.64
N MET A 81 15.96 23.89 8.83
CA MET A 81 15.60 25.01 7.97
C MET A 81 15.37 26.29 8.77
N THR A 82 15.56 27.43 8.12
CA THR A 82 15.23 28.75 8.66
C THR A 82 14.26 29.42 7.70
N ILE A 83 13.05 29.70 8.17
CA ILE A 83 11.97 30.27 7.37
C ILE A 83 11.94 31.79 7.61
N PRO A 84 12.13 32.63 6.58
CA PRO A 84 12.01 34.07 6.74
C PRO A 84 10.53 34.47 6.86
N LEU A 85 10.15 35.14 7.95
CA LEU A 85 8.75 35.57 8.16
C LEU A 85 8.54 37.03 7.73
N SER A 86 9.33 37.96 8.27
CA SER A 86 9.26 39.39 7.94
C SER A 86 10.48 40.16 8.44
N GLY A 87 11.10 40.98 7.58
CA GLY A 87 12.30 41.75 7.93
C GLY A 87 13.43 40.83 8.42
N ASP A 88 13.92 41.09 9.64
CA ASP A 88 14.96 40.29 10.30
C ASP A 88 14.38 39.13 11.16
N VAL A 89 13.06 38.89 11.12
CA VAL A 89 12.39 37.83 11.89
C VAL A 89 12.36 36.53 11.09
N SER A 90 12.90 35.45 11.67
CA SER A 90 12.92 34.11 11.10
C SER A 90 12.42 33.05 12.08
N LEU A 91 12.05 31.89 11.55
CA LEU A 91 11.62 30.69 12.30
C LEU A 91 12.58 29.54 11.98
N ASP A 92 13.35 29.10 12.98
CA ASP A 92 14.24 27.95 12.86
C ASP A 92 13.47 26.66 13.16
N MET A 93 13.62 25.65 12.29
CA MET A 93 13.00 24.35 12.42
C MET A 93 14.05 23.24 12.36
N ILE A 94 13.87 22.23 13.21
CA ILE A 94 14.75 21.07 13.32
C ILE A 94 14.03 19.87 12.71
N TRP A 95 14.74 19.14 11.85
CA TRP A 95 14.22 17.89 11.29
C TRP A 95 14.23 16.78 12.34
N VAL A 96 13.09 16.09 12.45
CA VAL A 96 12.90 14.90 13.26
C VAL A 96 12.76 13.70 12.33
N GLU A 97 13.68 12.73 12.44
CA GLU A 97 13.61 11.50 11.65
C GLU A 97 12.37 10.67 12.05
N PRO A 98 11.75 9.93 11.12
CA PRO A 98 10.74 8.93 11.50
C PRO A 98 11.38 7.87 12.39
N GLY A 99 10.56 7.23 13.24
CA GLY A 99 11.08 6.22 14.14
C GLY A 99 10.11 5.78 15.22
N THR A 100 10.60 4.89 16.06
CA THR A 100 9.83 4.27 17.14
C THR A 100 10.30 4.78 18.50
N PHE A 101 9.36 5.05 19.42
CA PHE A 101 9.67 5.43 20.79
C PHE A 101 8.64 4.93 21.80
N MET A 102 9.00 4.99 23.08
CA MET A 102 8.06 4.72 24.17
C MET A 102 7.39 6.03 24.62
N MET A 103 6.08 6.12 24.42
CA MET A 103 5.24 7.24 24.87
C MET A 103 4.61 6.93 26.24
N GLY A 104 4.50 7.94 27.10
CA GLY A 104 4.01 7.82 28.47
C GLY A 104 5.11 7.51 29.49
N SER A 105 4.74 7.21 30.74
CA SER A 105 5.69 7.04 31.85
C SER A 105 5.64 5.64 32.48
N PRO A 106 6.79 5.09 32.93
CA PRO A 106 6.83 3.82 33.65
C PRO A 106 6.14 3.95 35.02
N LYS A 107 5.63 2.85 35.55
CA LYS A 107 4.77 2.84 36.77
C LYS A 107 5.45 3.42 38.01
N ASP A 108 6.77 3.42 38.04
CA ASP A 108 7.62 3.89 39.13
C ASP A 108 8.18 5.31 38.90
N GLU A 109 7.83 5.98 37.79
CA GLU A 109 8.20 7.39 37.59
C GLU A 109 7.49 8.28 38.62
N HIS A 110 8.27 9.13 39.29
CA HIS A 110 7.75 10.09 40.25
C HIS A 110 6.80 11.08 39.57
N TYR A 111 5.66 11.37 40.22
CA TYR A 111 4.60 12.28 39.75
C TYR A 111 3.80 11.81 38.54
N ARG A 112 3.95 10.54 38.13
CA ARG A 112 3.15 9.91 37.08
C ARG A 112 1.65 10.00 37.38
N ASP A 113 0.88 10.43 36.38
CA ASP A 113 -0.57 10.24 36.37
C ASP A 113 -0.97 8.83 35.89
N SER A 114 -2.14 8.35 36.33
CA SER A 114 -2.74 7.11 35.87
C SER A 114 -2.90 7.02 34.34
N GLU A 115 -3.19 8.14 33.66
CA GLU A 115 -3.47 8.23 32.23
C GLU A 115 -2.19 8.23 31.36
N GLU A 116 -1.01 8.35 31.96
CA GLU A 116 0.29 8.31 31.25
C GLU A 116 0.77 6.87 31.03
N ARG A 117 -0.06 6.03 30.39
CA ARG A 117 0.31 4.62 30.16
C ARG A 117 1.48 4.50 29.19
N LEU A 118 2.56 3.84 29.63
CA LEU A 118 3.72 3.55 28.77
C LEU A 118 3.36 2.57 27.64
N HIS A 119 3.62 2.94 26.40
CA HIS A 119 3.38 2.11 25.20
C HIS A 119 4.29 2.50 24.03
N GLU A 120 4.40 1.63 23.03
CA GLU A 120 5.24 1.87 21.85
C GLU A 120 4.46 2.65 20.78
N VAL A 121 5.09 3.70 20.23
CA VAL A 121 4.57 4.51 19.13
C VAL A 121 5.57 4.51 17.97
N ILE A 122 5.06 4.36 16.75
CA ILE A 122 5.80 4.40 15.49
C ILE A 122 5.38 5.66 14.72
N LEU A 123 6.30 6.57 14.46
CA LEU A 123 6.10 7.68 13.52
C LEU A 123 6.66 7.28 12.16
N THR A 124 5.80 7.15 11.15
CA THR A 124 6.21 6.63 9.83
C THR A 124 6.85 7.71 8.96
N HIS A 125 6.55 8.98 9.21
CA HIS A 125 7.05 10.11 8.45
C HIS A 125 7.89 11.04 9.34
N GLY A 126 8.99 11.52 8.78
CA GLY A 126 9.75 12.60 9.40
C GLY A 126 9.04 13.94 9.22
N TYR A 127 9.32 14.88 10.11
CA TYR A 127 8.70 16.19 10.12
C TYR A 127 9.69 17.24 10.63
N TRP A 128 9.43 18.50 10.34
CA TRP A 128 10.16 19.60 10.96
C TRP A 128 9.38 20.14 12.14
N LEU A 129 10.06 20.51 13.22
CA LEU A 129 9.47 21.13 14.39
C LEU A 129 10.25 22.39 14.75
N SER A 130 9.57 23.46 15.17
CA SER A 130 10.25 24.71 15.49
C SER A 130 11.24 24.52 16.66
N GLN A 131 12.42 25.12 16.57
CA GLN A 131 13.47 24.96 17.57
C GLN A 131 13.04 25.51 18.95
N TYR A 132 12.27 26.59 18.93
CA TYR A 132 11.72 27.29 20.10
C TYR A 132 10.19 27.30 20.03
N GLU A 133 9.56 27.60 21.17
CA GLU A 133 8.18 28.11 21.20
C GLU A 133 8.06 29.32 20.26
N ILE A 134 6.90 29.52 19.64
CA ILE A 134 6.70 30.69 18.77
C ILE A 134 6.86 31.97 19.58
N THR A 135 7.77 32.83 19.15
CA THR A 135 8.07 34.10 19.81
C THR A 135 7.05 35.17 19.44
N GLN A 136 6.96 36.20 20.27
CA GLN A 136 6.07 37.33 20.02
C GLN A 136 6.29 38.02 18.65
N PRO A 137 7.53 38.31 18.21
CA PRO A 137 7.76 38.87 16.87
C PRO A 137 7.38 37.93 15.73
N GLN A 138 7.59 36.61 15.89
CA GLN A 138 7.18 35.63 14.88
C GLN A 138 5.65 35.60 14.75
N TYR A 139 4.92 35.57 15.87
CA TYR A 139 3.47 35.65 15.87
C TYR A 139 2.96 36.94 15.22
N GLU A 140 3.53 38.09 15.60
CA GLU A 140 3.15 39.40 15.06
C GLU A 140 3.44 39.53 13.57
N ALA A 141 4.53 38.93 13.06
CA ALA A 141 4.88 38.94 11.65
C ALA A 141 3.82 38.27 10.77
N ILE A 142 3.17 37.21 11.26
CA ILE A 142 2.16 36.45 10.52
C ILE A 142 0.76 36.98 10.81
N MET A 143 0.41 37.20 12.08
CA MET A 143 -0.95 37.54 12.50
C MET A 143 -1.22 39.05 12.55
N GLY A 144 -0.18 39.89 12.49
CA GLY A 144 -0.28 41.35 12.55
C GLY A 144 -0.67 41.90 13.92
N THR A 145 -0.75 41.06 14.94
CA THR A 145 -1.09 41.42 16.32
C THR A 145 -0.24 40.63 17.30
N ASN A 146 -0.13 41.10 18.54
CA ASN A 146 0.58 40.40 19.61
C ASN A 146 -0.32 40.38 20.87
N PRO A 147 -0.98 39.24 21.17
CA PRO A 147 -1.92 39.14 22.28
C PRO A 147 -1.25 39.01 23.66
N SER A 148 0.06 38.79 23.71
CA SER A 148 0.78 38.47 24.95
C SER A 148 0.71 39.56 26.01
N HIS A 149 0.47 39.19 27.26
CA HIS A 149 0.41 40.15 28.36
C HIS A 149 1.81 40.74 28.67
N TYR A 150 2.81 39.87 28.82
CA TYR A 150 4.20 40.30 29.01
C TYR A 150 4.90 40.54 27.67
N LYS A 151 5.51 41.71 27.47
CA LYS A 151 6.17 42.06 26.20
C LYS A 151 7.69 41.87 26.23
N GLY A 152 8.25 41.35 25.14
CA GLY A 152 9.69 41.19 24.93
C GLY A 152 9.99 40.47 23.60
N ALA A 153 11.11 40.80 22.96
CA ALA A 153 11.45 40.31 21.62
C ALA A 153 11.70 38.79 21.57
N ASP A 154 12.30 38.23 22.63
CA ASP A 154 12.63 36.80 22.69
C ASP A 154 11.66 36.02 23.58
N LEU A 155 10.55 36.63 24.02
CA LEU A 155 9.55 35.95 24.84
C LEU A 155 8.63 35.10 23.95
N PRO A 156 8.16 33.92 24.43
CA PRO A 156 7.14 33.17 23.74
C PRO A 156 5.83 33.98 23.68
N VAL A 157 5.08 33.76 22.61
CA VAL A 157 3.70 34.22 22.52
C VAL A 157 2.85 33.40 23.49
N HIS A 158 2.12 34.11 24.34
CA HIS A 158 1.13 33.55 25.27
C HIS A 158 -0.16 34.39 25.19
N TYR A 159 -1.22 33.96 25.88
CA TYR A 159 -2.60 34.44 25.64
C TYR A 159 -3.11 34.15 24.23
N VAL A 160 -2.68 33.03 23.65
CA VAL A 160 -3.15 32.52 22.36
C VAL A 160 -4.04 31.31 22.58
N SER A 161 -5.25 31.32 21.99
CA SER A 161 -6.14 30.17 22.01
C SER A 161 -5.60 29.06 21.09
N TRP A 162 -6.15 27.85 21.21
CA TRP A 162 -5.81 26.76 20.30
C TRP A 162 -6.17 27.09 18.85
N TYR A 163 -7.31 27.76 18.66
CA TYR A 163 -7.77 28.22 17.35
C TYR A 163 -6.88 29.33 16.77
N ASP A 164 -6.38 30.25 17.61
CA ASP A 164 -5.43 31.28 17.17
C ASP A 164 -4.10 30.67 16.70
N ALA A 165 -3.64 29.61 17.39
CA ALA A 165 -2.43 28.89 17.02
C ALA A 165 -2.62 28.12 15.70
N LYS A 166 -3.77 27.47 15.49
CA LYS A 166 -4.12 26.87 14.19
C LYS A 166 -4.19 27.90 13.07
N ALA A 167 -4.84 29.04 13.31
CA ALA A 167 -4.94 30.11 12.32
C ALA A 167 -3.57 30.69 11.95
N PHE A 168 -2.63 30.76 12.90
CA PHE A 168 -1.23 31.10 12.62
C PHE A 168 -0.60 30.10 11.63
N CYS A 169 -0.76 28.80 11.87
CA CYS A 169 -0.21 27.74 11.03
C CYS A 169 -0.82 27.74 9.62
N GLU A 170 -2.14 27.89 9.50
CA GLU A 170 -2.87 27.99 8.24
C GLU A 170 -2.37 29.20 7.43
N LYS A 171 -2.27 30.37 8.06
CA LYS A 171 -1.78 31.58 7.40
C LYS A 171 -0.31 31.51 7.00
N LEU A 172 0.54 30.87 7.80
CA LEU A 172 1.94 30.63 7.43
C LEU A 172 2.03 29.70 6.21
N THR A 173 1.19 28.67 6.16
CA THR A 173 1.09 27.77 4.99
C THR A 173 0.71 28.54 3.73
N GLU A 174 -0.35 29.35 3.78
CA GLU A 174 -0.79 30.18 2.67
C GLU A 174 0.32 31.13 2.19
N ILE A 175 1.02 31.79 3.11
CA ILE A 175 2.11 32.73 2.78
C ILE A 175 3.27 32.01 2.09
N GLU A 176 3.71 30.86 2.60
CA GLU A 176 4.84 30.12 2.04
C GLU A 176 4.49 29.44 0.71
N LYS A 177 3.24 28.94 0.55
CA LYS A 177 2.73 28.42 -0.74
C LYS A 177 2.62 29.52 -1.78
N ALA A 178 2.01 30.67 -1.44
CA ALA A 178 1.89 31.81 -2.34
C ALA A 178 3.26 32.37 -2.76
N ALA A 179 4.29 32.19 -1.93
CA ALA A 179 5.66 32.57 -2.24
C ALA A 179 6.46 31.49 -3.00
N GLY A 180 5.87 30.32 -3.28
CA GLY A 180 6.52 29.19 -3.94
C GLY A 180 7.66 28.56 -3.13
N ARG A 181 7.67 28.74 -1.80
CA ARG A 181 8.70 28.20 -0.90
C ARG A 181 8.29 26.89 -0.22
N LEU A 182 6.98 26.61 -0.17
CA LEU A 182 6.41 25.40 0.38
C LEU A 182 5.79 24.55 -0.74
N PRO A 183 6.22 23.28 -0.92
CA PRO A 183 5.56 22.37 -1.85
C PRO A 183 4.09 22.14 -1.47
N GLU A 184 3.25 21.79 -2.45
CA GLU A 184 1.81 21.68 -2.25
C GLU A 184 1.42 20.59 -1.23
N GLU A 185 2.23 19.54 -1.18
CA GLU A 185 2.09 18.39 -0.30
C GLU A 185 2.62 18.63 1.11
N TYR A 186 2.93 19.86 1.51
CA TYR A 186 3.34 20.21 2.88
C TYR A 186 2.49 21.34 3.47
N GLU A 187 2.30 21.29 4.80
CA GLU A 187 1.61 22.32 5.56
C GLU A 187 2.26 22.56 6.93
N TYR A 188 2.16 23.78 7.44
CA TYR A 188 2.44 24.09 8.83
C TYR A 188 1.21 23.76 9.68
N THR A 189 1.44 23.15 10.84
CA THR A 189 0.40 22.72 11.78
C THR A 189 0.93 22.72 13.22
N LEU A 190 0.06 22.44 14.19
CA LEU A 190 0.49 22.08 15.55
C LEU A 190 1.03 20.64 15.55
N PRO A 191 2.08 20.31 16.32
CA PRO A 191 2.52 18.92 16.43
C PRO A 191 1.41 18.04 17.01
N SER A 192 1.29 16.80 16.55
CA SER A 192 0.54 15.80 17.31
C SER A 192 1.20 15.59 18.68
N GLU A 193 0.43 15.08 19.63
CA GLU A 193 0.91 14.80 20.97
C GLU A 193 2.10 13.82 20.94
N ALA A 194 2.03 12.81 20.07
CA ALA A 194 3.11 11.85 19.88
C ALA A 194 4.35 12.48 19.23
N GLN A 195 4.17 13.33 18.22
CA GLN A 195 5.28 14.10 17.63
C GLN A 195 5.95 14.96 18.71
N TRP A 196 5.16 15.68 19.51
CA TRP A 196 5.69 16.52 20.58
C TRP A 196 6.49 15.71 21.61
N GLU A 197 5.96 14.59 22.13
CA GLU A 197 6.68 13.80 23.13
C GLU A 197 7.93 13.13 22.55
N TYR A 198 7.87 12.67 21.30
CA TYR A 198 9.04 12.10 20.62
C TYR A 198 10.17 13.12 20.50
N ALA A 199 9.85 14.32 20.03
CA ALA A 199 10.79 15.43 19.93
C ALA A 199 11.31 15.87 21.30
N CYS A 200 10.43 15.95 22.33
CA CYS A 200 10.80 16.29 23.69
C CYS A 200 11.86 15.32 24.23
N ARG A 201 11.58 14.01 24.13
CA ARG A 201 12.44 12.93 24.63
C ARG A 201 13.79 12.85 23.94
N ALA A 202 13.83 13.09 22.62
CA ALA A 202 15.06 13.08 21.83
C ALA A 202 15.91 11.81 22.04
N GLY A 203 15.24 10.66 22.17
CA GLY A 203 15.87 9.35 22.44
C GLY A 203 16.02 8.96 23.92
N THR A 204 15.60 9.81 24.87
CA THR A 204 15.60 9.47 26.30
C THR A 204 14.30 8.78 26.74
N THR A 205 14.39 7.95 27.78
CA THR A 205 13.24 7.23 28.37
C THR A 205 12.87 7.72 29.77
N THR A 206 13.50 8.80 30.22
CA THR A 206 13.35 9.38 31.57
C THR A 206 12.29 10.47 31.61
N ALA A 207 11.99 10.97 32.81
CA ALA A 207 11.04 12.06 33.02
C ALA A 207 11.43 13.36 32.27
N LEU A 208 12.73 13.65 32.19
CA LEU A 208 13.28 14.83 31.49
C LEU A 208 14.13 14.42 30.28
N ASN A 209 14.18 15.31 29.29
CA ASN A 209 14.99 15.20 28.07
C ASN A 209 16.51 15.15 28.31
N SER A 210 16.97 15.50 29.52
CA SER A 210 18.37 15.42 29.93
C SER A 210 18.84 13.99 30.26
N GLY A 211 17.95 12.99 30.17
CA GLY A 211 18.25 11.63 30.64
C GLY A 211 18.15 11.47 32.16
N LYS A 212 17.46 12.38 32.86
CA LYS A 212 17.33 12.39 34.33
C LYS A 212 15.87 12.23 34.75
N ASN A 213 15.66 11.55 35.88
CA ASN A 213 14.38 11.52 36.59
C ASN A 213 14.38 12.59 37.69
N LEU A 214 13.20 13.09 38.05
CA LEU A 214 13.05 14.08 39.11
C LEU A 214 13.35 13.44 40.48
N SER A 215 14.21 14.09 41.27
CA SER A 215 14.60 13.63 42.61
C SER A 215 13.86 14.34 43.76
N GLY A 216 13.09 15.38 43.46
CA GLY A 216 12.46 16.28 44.43
C GLY A 216 10.95 16.48 44.22
N GLY A 217 10.33 17.19 45.17
CA GLY A 217 8.91 17.55 45.27
C GLY A 217 8.38 18.47 44.16
N LEU A 218 7.80 19.59 44.59
CA LEU A 218 7.31 20.66 43.73
C LEU A 218 8.44 21.35 42.93
N SER A 219 9.70 21.15 43.35
CA SER A 219 10.93 21.71 42.77
C SER A 219 12.02 20.65 42.70
N SER A 220 12.87 20.70 41.68
CA SER A 220 13.93 19.71 41.44
C SER A 220 15.15 20.36 40.76
N PRO A 221 16.39 20.07 41.23
CA PRO A 221 17.61 20.56 40.57
C PRO A 221 17.78 20.06 39.14
N GLU A 222 17.25 18.89 38.81
CA GLU A 222 17.29 18.35 37.45
C GLU A 222 16.41 19.19 36.50
N MET A 223 15.25 19.64 36.98
CA MET A 223 14.37 20.54 36.21
C MET A 223 14.99 21.93 36.01
N ASP A 224 15.77 22.42 36.97
CA ASP A 224 16.46 23.72 36.87
C ASP A 224 17.44 23.82 35.68
N GLU A 225 17.96 22.69 35.20
CA GLU A 225 18.89 22.65 34.07
C GLU A 225 18.18 22.84 32.72
N VAL A 226 16.95 22.36 32.60
CA VAL A 226 16.26 22.19 31.31
C VAL A 226 15.01 23.05 31.14
N GLY A 227 14.46 23.61 32.23
CA GLY A 227 13.17 24.27 32.14
C GLY A 227 12.94 25.46 33.07
N TRP A 228 12.01 26.33 32.65
CA TRP A 228 11.51 27.46 33.44
C TRP A 228 10.16 27.12 34.05
N TYR A 229 10.11 26.91 35.36
CA TYR A 229 8.90 26.47 36.05
C TYR A 229 8.71 27.28 37.34
N LYS A 230 7.60 27.07 38.05
CA LYS A 230 7.15 27.89 39.18
C LYS A 230 8.21 28.32 40.19
N TYR A 231 9.18 27.45 40.47
CA TYR A 231 10.15 27.67 41.55
C TYR A 231 11.48 28.29 41.11
N ASN A 232 11.70 28.47 39.80
CA ASN A 232 12.95 29.05 39.30
C ASN A 232 12.77 30.27 38.39
N VAL A 233 11.53 30.77 38.26
CA VAL A 233 11.22 32.02 37.55
C VAL A 233 11.08 33.21 38.51
N ASP A 234 11.78 34.30 38.22
CA ASP A 234 11.62 35.55 38.98
C ASP A 234 10.29 36.24 38.56
N LYS A 235 9.51 36.66 39.56
CA LYS A 235 8.21 37.37 39.39
C LYS A 235 7.10 36.59 38.69
N SER A 236 7.21 35.26 38.58
CA SER A 236 6.17 34.38 38.00
C SER A 236 5.71 34.86 36.62
N ARG A 237 6.62 34.87 35.64
CA ARG A 237 6.35 35.22 34.25
C ARG A 237 7.17 34.38 33.28
N VAL A 238 6.72 34.32 32.02
CA VAL A 238 7.46 33.78 30.88
C VAL A 238 8.86 34.40 30.76
N GLN A 239 9.81 33.59 30.30
CA GLN A 239 11.22 33.94 30.09
C GLN A 239 11.55 33.94 28.59
N SER A 240 12.70 34.52 28.25
CA SER A 240 13.19 34.44 26.87
C SER A 240 13.45 32.98 26.50
N VAL A 241 13.06 32.60 25.28
CA VAL A 241 13.32 31.25 24.74
C VAL A 241 14.83 31.00 24.65
N GLY A 242 15.22 29.74 24.71
CA GLY A 242 16.60 29.29 24.47
C GLY A 242 17.58 29.56 25.60
N GLN A 243 17.12 29.88 26.82
CA GLN A 243 18.00 30.20 27.96
C GLN A 243 18.37 28.97 28.81
N LYS A 244 17.62 27.86 28.69
CA LYS A 244 17.92 26.57 29.35
C LYS A 244 18.62 25.62 28.39
N LEU A 245 19.09 24.48 28.91
CA LEU A 245 19.76 23.50 28.07
C LEU A 245 18.78 22.88 27.06
N PRO A 246 19.18 22.76 25.77
CA PRO A 246 18.37 22.05 24.80
C PRO A 246 18.46 20.53 25.03
N ASN A 247 17.52 19.78 24.43
CA ASN A 247 17.65 18.33 24.34
C ASN A 247 18.72 17.90 23.31
N ALA A 248 18.94 16.60 23.19
CA ALA A 248 19.95 16.01 22.31
C ALA A 248 19.76 16.34 20.81
N TRP A 249 18.56 16.75 20.40
CA TRP A 249 18.25 17.14 19.02
C TRP A 249 18.28 18.66 18.80
N GLY A 250 18.45 19.45 19.86
CA GLY A 250 18.60 20.91 19.79
C GLY A 250 17.31 21.70 20.02
N PHE A 251 16.23 21.06 20.49
CA PHE A 251 15.00 21.74 20.90
C PHE A 251 15.16 22.36 22.29
N TYR A 252 14.69 23.59 22.44
CA TYR A 252 14.71 24.33 23.70
C TYR A 252 13.31 24.45 24.30
N ASP A 253 13.30 24.67 25.61
CA ASP A 253 12.09 24.98 26.38
C ASP A 253 11.00 23.91 26.29
N MET A 254 11.37 22.65 25.99
CA MET A 254 10.45 21.50 25.99
C MET A 254 9.89 21.17 27.39
N HIS A 255 10.38 21.86 28.42
CA HIS A 255 9.99 21.71 29.82
C HIS A 255 9.79 23.11 30.43
N GLY A 256 8.56 23.49 30.75
CA GLY A 256 8.23 24.79 31.32
C GLY A 256 8.20 25.93 30.28
N ASN A 257 8.39 27.16 30.76
CA ASN A 257 8.13 28.42 30.04
C ASN A 257 6.65 28.58 29.69
N VAL A 258 6.17 28.13 28.54
CA VAL A 258 4.73 28.00 28.28
C VAL A 258 4.36 26.57 27.94
N ALA A 259 3.20 26.13 28.39
CA ALA A 259 2.64 24.87 27.94
C ALA A 259 2.27 25.01 26.45
N GLU A 260 2.57 23.98 25.66
CA GLU A 260 2.46 24.02 24.22
C GLU A 260 1.21 23.30 23.73
N TRP A 261 0.38 23.99 22.94
CA TRP A 261 -0.76 23.37 22.27
C TRP A 261 -0.32 22.25 21.31
N CYS A 262 -0.97 21.09 21.43
CA CYS A 262 -0.89 19.99 20.47
C CYS A 262 -2.17 19.93 19.61
N LEU A 263 -2.09 19.23 18.47
CA LEU A 263 -3.24 19.03 17.58
C LEU A 263 -4.32 18.15 18.23
N ASP A 264 -3.92 17.19 19.05
CA ASP A 264 -4.79 16.23 19.72
C ASP A 264 -5.78 16.85 20.70
N LYS A 265 -6.91 16.17 20.86
CA LYS A 265 -7.94 16.43 21.86
C LYS A 265 -7.78 15.47 23.03
N TYR A 266 -7.87 16.00 24.24
CA TYR A 266 -7.55 15.27 25.46
C TYR A 266 -8.59 14.19 25.75
N GLU A 267 -8.12 12.95 25.73
CA GLU A 267 -8.82 11.74 26.14
C GLU A 267 -7.80 10.72 26.67
N SER A 268 -8.26 9.73 27.43
CA SER A 268 -7.45 8.52 27.65
C SER A 268 -7.07 7.94 26.29
N TYR A 269 -5.84 7.42 26.14
CA TYR A 269 -5.36 6.89 24.86
C TYR A 269 -6.44 6.00 24.20
N PRO A 270 -7.02 6.41 23.05
CA PRO A 270 -8.21 5.78 22.48
C PRO A 270 -7.91 4.45 21.76
N TYR A 271 -6.68 3.96 21.88
CA TYR A 271 -6.14 2.80 21.18
C TYR A 271 -5.57 1.76 22.15
N ASP A 272 -5.43 0.52 21.67
CA ASP A 272 -4.87 -0.58 22.45
C ASP A 272 -3.36 -0.40 22.66
N THR A 273 -3.02 0.27 23.75
CA THR A 273 -1.67 0.52 24.26
C THR A 273 -0.91 -0.76 24.68
N SER A 274 -1.46 -1.96 24.49
CA SER A 274 -0.70 -3.21 24.60
C SER A 274 0.08 -3.58 23.33
N LYS A 275 -0.16 -2.87 22.22
CA LYS A 275 0.48 -3.06 20.93
C LYS A 275 1.19 -1.78 20.47
N PRO A 276 2.14 -1.88 19.53
CA PRO A 276 2.69 -0.70 18.86
C PRO A 276 1.58 0.07 18.14
N VAL A 277 1.61 1.40 18.25
CA VAL A 277 0.63 2.31 17.66
C VAL A 277 1.30 3.18 16.62
N THR A 278 0.77 3.23 15.41
CA THR A 278 1.36 3.98 14.29
C THR A 278 0.68 5.33 14.12
N ASP A 279 1.47 6.41 14.06
CA ASP A 279 1.06 7.81 13.85
C ASP A 279 -0.24 8.22 14.60
N PRO A 280 -0.32 8.03 15.93
CA PRO A 280 -1.54 8.31 16.68
C PRO A 280 -1.90 9.80 16.63
N LEU A 281 -3.19 10.06 16.37
CA LEU A 281 -3.78 11.38 16.43
C LEU A 281 -5.24 11.28 16.91
N ALA A 282 -5.58 11.97 17.99
CA ALA A 282 -6.94 11.97 18.56
C ALA A 282 -7.66 13.30 18.28
N LEU A 283 -8.65 13.33 17.35
CA LEU A 283 -9.34 14.57 16.94
C LEU A 283 -10.77 14.72 17.49
N ILE A 284 -11.08 14.15 18.66
CA ILE A 284 -12.44 14.11 19.21
C ILE A 284 -13.02 15.52 19.42
N SER A 285 -13.96 15.94 18.56
CA SER A 285 -14.45 17.32 18.44
C SER A 285 -15.07 17.96 19.70
N ASN A 286 -15.51 17.18 20.69
CA ASN A 286 -16.14 17.65 21.93
C ASN A 286 -15.22 17.62 23.17
N ARG A 287 -13.89 17.59 22.98
CA ARG A 287 -12.90 17.58 24.06
C ARG A 287 -11.96 18.77 23.99
N ASP A 288 -11.43 19.16 25.15
CA ASP A 288 -10.41 20.21 25.26
C ASP A 288 -9.11 19.76 24.56
N PRO A 289 -8.40 20.63 23.83
CA PRO A 289 -7.10 20.28 23.26
C PRO A 289 -6.04 19.92 24.31
N VAL A 290 -5.10 19.07 23.90
CA VAL A 290 -3.94 18.68 24.71
C VAL A 290 -2.93 19.83 24.76
N ILE A 291 -2.35 20.04 25.94
CA ILE A 291 -1.14 20.84 26.14
C ILE A 291 -0.02 19.98 26.73
N ARG A 292 1.22 20.27 26.36
CA ARG A 292 2.41 19.54 26.82
C ARG A 292 3.51 20.47 27.34
N GLY A 293 4.48 19.88 28.04
CA GLY A 293 5.69 20.57 28.51
C GLY A 293 5.56 21.33 29.83
N GLY A 294 4.34 21.66 30.25
CA GLY A 294 4.09 22.50 31.44
C GLY A 294 4.59 23.94 31.24
N SER A 295 4.35 24.81 32.23
CA SER A 295 4.64 26.24 32.12
C SER A 295 5.44 26.80 33.29
N TYR A 296 5.76 28.09 33.21
CA TYR A 296 6.35 28.85 34.32
C TYR A 296 5.47 28.89 35.59
N GLU A 297 4.18 28.54 35.51
CA GLU A 297 3.27 28.50 36.67
C GLU A 297 3.20 27.11 37.33
N ASP A 298 3.72 26.09 36.65
CA ASP A 298 3.56 24.69 37.01
C ASP A 298 4.76 24.14 37.79
N THR A 299 4.56 23.01 38.46
CA THR A 299 5.62 22.39 39.27
C THR A 299 6.53 21.52 38.40
N ALA A 300 7.67 21.08 38.95
CA ALA A 300 8.59 20.23 38.19
C ALA A 300 7.92 18.95 37.65
N GLY A 301 6.98 18.36 38.41
CA GLY A 301 6.26 17.15 38.00
C GLY A 301 5.31 17.35 36.83
N ASP A 302 4.74 18.54 36.69
CA ASP A 302 3.79 18.91 35.63
C ASP A 302 4.51 19.21 34.30
N CYS A 303 5.83 19.47 34.36
CA CYS A 303 6.64 19.80 33.18
C CYS A 303 7.35 18.58 32.57
N ARG A 304 7.08 17.35 33.04
CA ARG A 304 7.74 16.13 32.54
C ARG A 304 7.40 15.86 31.08
N SER A 305 8.28 15.11 30.40
CA SER A 305 8.10 14.68 29.00
C SER A 305 6.78 13.93 28.78
N ALA A 306 6.38 13.10 29.77
CA ALA A 306 5.17 12.28 29.69
C ALA A 306 3.91 12.96 30.27
N CYS A 307 4.05 14.12 30.91
CA CYS A 307 2.89 14.77 31.54
C CYS A 307 1.95 15.30 30.44
N ARG A 308 0.69 14.93 30.57
CA ARG A 308 -0.41 15.35 29.69
C ARG A 308 -1.32 16.26 30.49
N ASP A 309 -1.68 17.40 29.93
CA ASP A 309 -2.69 18.28 30.52
C ASP A 309 -3.60 18.82 29.39
N LYS A 310 -4.67 19.52 29.76
CA LYS A 310 -5.62 20.14 28.83
C LYS A 310 -6.04 21.51 29.29
N GLU A 311 -6.38 22.36 28.33
CA GLU A 311 -6.94 23.67 28.59
C GLU A 311 -8.09 23.95 27.64
N ASN A 312 -9.02 24.83 28.05
CA ASN A 312 -10.11 25.23 27.16
C ASN A 312 -9.55 25.92 25.91
N GLY A 313 -9.77 25.31 24.75
CA GLY A 313 -9.23 25.77 23.47
C GLY A 313 -9.80 27.08 22.95
N ASP A 314 -10.92 27.58 23.51
CA ASP A 314 -11.62 28.78 23.06
C ASP A 314 -10.92 30.09 23.47
N HIS A 315 -10.06 30.05 24.50
CA HIS A 315 -9.44 31.26 25.05
C HIS A 315 -7.97 31.03 25.38
N GLY A 316 -7.11 31.97 24.99
CA GLY A 316 -5.72 31.99 25.43
C GLY A 316 -5.61 32.40 26.91
N ASN A 317 -4.61 31.86 27.61
CA ASN A 317 -4.33 32.19 29.01
C ASN A 317 -2.84 32.51 29.24
N SER A 318 -2.47 32.80 30.50
CA SER A 318 -1.11 33.21 30.85
C SER A 318 -0.06 32.13 30.69
N LYS A 319 -0.45 30.85 30.75
CA LYS A 319 0.46 29.70 30.71
C LYS A 319 0.55 28.99 29.36
N THR A 320 -0.35 29.27 28.40
CA THR A 320 -0.38 28.58 27.10
C THR A 320 0.24 29.38 25.97
N GLY A 321 1.10 28.71 25.20
CA GLY A 321 1.62 29.13 23.91
C GLY A 321 1.62 27.93 22.95
N PHE A 322 2.51 27.92 21.97
CA PHE A 322 2.62 26.80 21.04
C PHE A 322 3.95 26.79 20.31
N ARG A 323 4.22 25.68 19.65
CA ARG A 323 5.27 25.56 18.63
C ARG A 323 4.69 24.94 17.37
N VAL A 324 5.40 25.10 16.27
CA VAL A 324 4.89 24.76 14.93
C VAL A 324 5.62 23.55 14.39
N ALA A 325 4.86 22.62 13.82
CA ALA A 325 5.37 21.53 13.00
C ALA A 325 5.14 21.86 11.52
N LEU A 326 6.02 21.35 10.65
CA LEU A 326 5.83 21.31 9.20
C LEU A 326 5.80 19.83 8.82
N THR A 327 4.66 19.40 8.28
CA THR A 327 4.33 18.01 7.99
C THR A 327 3.87 17.87 6.54
N PHE A 328 3.85 16.64 6.03
CA PHE A 328 3.15 16.32 4.80
C PHE A 328 1.66 16.65 4.96
N SER A 329 1.12 17.47 4.07
CA SER A 329 -0.27 17.88 4.00
C SER A 329 -1.16 16.65 3.85
N LYS A 330 -2.21 16.55 4.66
CA LYS A 330 -3.27 15.56 4.47
C LYS A 330 -4.26 15.95 3.38
N ASN A 331 -4.04 17.07 2.70
CA ASN A 331 -4.87 17.56 1.59
C ASN A 331 -4.02 17.67 0.32
N MET A 332 -4.52 17.14 -0.79
CA MET A 332 -3.93 17.21 -2.11
C MET A 332 -4.94 17.79 -3.08
N THR A 333 -4.54 18.76 -3.89
CA THR A 333 -5.41 19.40 -4.89
C THR A 333 -4.89 19.09 -6.29
N ILE A 334 -5.76 18.54 -7.14
CA ILE A 334 -5.44 18.13 -8.51
C ILE A 334 -6.10 19.11 -9.48
N PRO A 335 -5.32 19.89 -10.25
CA PRO A 335 -5.88 20.81 -11.23
C PRO A 335 -6.38 20.04 -12.46
N LEU A 336 -7.69 20.10 -12.72
CA LEU A 336 -8.30 19.40 -13.86
C LEU A 336 -8.31 20.28 -15.11
N SER A 337 -8.91 21.48 -15.02
CA SER A 337 -8.92 22.45 -16.11
C SER A 337 -9.38 23.83 -15.64
N GLY A 338 -8.68 24.90 -16.07
CA GLY A 338 -9.06 26.27 -15.68
C GLY A 338 -9.00 26.46 -14.17
N ASP A 339 -10.12 26.91 -13.58
CA ASP A 339 -10.29 27.08 -12.13
C ASP A 339 -11.03 25.88 -11.47
N VAL A 340 -11.01 24.70 -12.12
CA VAL A 340 -11.65 23.47 -11.60
C VAL A 340 -10.59 22.54 -11.02
N ASP A 341 -10.70 22.34 -9.70
CA ASP A 341 -9.79 21.52 -8.91
C ASP A 341 -10.52 20.32 -8.29
N LEU A 342 -9.77 19.23 -8.08
CA LEU A 342 -10.20 18.04 -7.33
C LEU A 342 -9.39 17.93 -6.04
N ASP A 343 -10.02 18.23 -4.91
CA ASP A 343 -9.43 18.08 -3.58
C ASP A 343 -9.55 16.64 -3.09
N MET A 344 -8.45 16.11 -2.54
CA MET A 344 -8.36 14.79 -1.92
C MET A 344 -7.80 14.90 -0.51
N ILE A 345 -8.22 13.99 0.36
CA ILE A 345 -7.79 13.86 1.75
C ILE A 345 -7.05 12.55 1.94
N TRP A 346 -5.89 12.60 2.61
CA TRP A 346 -5.09 11.43 2.96
C TRP A 346 -5.76 10.68 4.09
N VAL A 347 -5.97 9.38 3.87
CA VAL A 347 -6.52 8.45 4.84
C VAL A 347 -5.41 7.48 5.26
N GLU A 348 -5.07 7.53 6.54
CA GLU A 348 -4.01 6.69 7.11
C GLU A 348 -4.38 5.20 7.04
N PRO A 349 -3.39 4.30 6.84
CA PRO A 349 -3.63 2.87 7.03
C PRO A 349 -4.07 2.59 8.47
N GLY A 350 -4.78 1.50 8.68
CA GLY A 350 -5.26 1.21 10.02
C GLY A 350 -6.19 0.02 10.12
N ASN A 351 -6.73 -0.16 11.32
CA ASN A 351 -7.65 -1.24 11.64
C ASN A 351 -8.96 -0.65 12.12
N PHE A 352 -10.07 -1.20 11.64
CA PHE A 352 -11.40 -0.85 12.15
C PHE A 352 -12.31 -2.08 12.19
N THR A 353 -13.42 -1.93 12.90
CA THR A 353 -14.55 -2.85 12.77
C THR A 353 -15.42 -2.30 11.65
N MET A 354 -15.82 -3.13 10.70
CA MET A 354 -16.70 -2.77 9.59
C MET A 354 -18.07 -3.44 9.81
N GLY A 355 -19.15 -2.79 9.40
CA GLY A 355 -20.53 -3.23 9.66
C GLY A 355 -21.15 -2.56 10.89
N SER A 356 -22.25 -3.12 11.40
CA SER A 356 -23.03 -2.54 12.50
C SER A 356 -23.36 -3.56 13.58
N TYR A 357 -23.43 -3.07 14.82
CA TYR A 357 -23.81 -3.89 15.98
C TYR A 357 -25.27 -4.32 15.90
N GLU A 358 -25.58 -5.51 16.40
CA GLU A 358 -26.92 -6.13 16.28
C GLU A 358 -28.09 -5.25 16.76
N SER A 359 -27.83 -4.33 17.68
CA SER A 359 -28.85 -3.43 18.25
C SER A 359 -28.86 -2.02 17.65
N GLU A 360 -28.14 -1.78 16.54
CA GLU A 360 -28.18 -0.49 15.85
C GLU A 360 -29.56 -0.26 15.23
N ASP A 361 -30.15 0.90 15.51
CA ASP A 361 -31.46 1.27 14.97
C ASP A 361 -31.37 1.50 13.45
N GLY A 362 -32.27 0.87 12.70
CA GLY A 362 -32.28 0.94 11.24
C GLY A 362 -31.24 0.08 10.52
N ARG A 363 -30.56 -0.85 11.21
CA ARG A 363 -29.63 -1.85 10.64
C ARG A 363 -30.32 -2.82 9.69
N ASP A 364 -29.66 -3.15 8.58
CA ASP A 364 -30.01 -4.25 7.68
C ASP A 364 -29.25 -5.56 8.07
N GLU A 365 -29.75 -6.72 7.63
CA GLU A 365 -29.21 -8.05 8.02
C GLU A 365 -27.80 -8.35 7.47
N ASP A 366 -27.39 -7.64 6.42
CA ASP A 366 -26.15 -7.82 5.67
C ASP A 366 -24.99 -6.95 6.17
N GLU A 367 -25.17 -6.29 7.32
CA GLU A 367 -24.21 -5.37 7.94
C GLU A 367 -23.43 -6.06 9.08
N ASN A 368 -23.01 -7.31 8.90
CA ASN A 368 -22.36 -8.10 9.96
C ASN A 368 -20.98 -7.54 10.37
N GLU A 369 -20.74 -7.44 11.68
CA GLU A 369 -19.49 -6.93 12.20
C GLU A 369 -18.32 -7.87 11.87
N HIS A 370 -17.24 -7.32 11.32
CA HIS A 370 -15.99 -8.04 11.13
C HIS A 370 -14.79 -7.08 11.18
N ARG A 371 -13.59 -7.63 11.36
CA ARG A 371 -12.34 -6.84 11.47
C ARG A 371 -11.71 -6.65 10.10
N VAL A 372 -11.37 -5.40 9.78
CA VAL A 372 -10.66 -5.03 8.57
C VAL A 372 -9.36 -4.32 8.92
N THR A 373 -8.28 -4.71 8.23
CA THR A 373 -7.00 -3.98 8.21
C THR A 373 -6.79 -3.40 6.82
N LEU A 374 -6.65 -2.08 6.72
CA LEU A 374 -6.11 -1.40 5.54
C LEU A 374 -4.60 -1.25 5.75
N THR A 375 -3.80 -1.91 4.92
CA THR A 375 -2.35 -2.01 5.12
C THR A 375 -1.58 -0.80 4.59
N GLU A 376 -2.14 -0.13 3.58
CA GLU A 376 -1.58 1.07 2.97
C GLU A 376 -2.56 2.24 3.08
N GLY A 377 -2.01 3.45 3.21
CA GLY A 377 -2.80 4.67 3.15
C GLY A 377 -3.20 5.00 1.72
N TYR A 378 -4.23 5.83 1.57
CA TYR A 378 -4.75 6.22 0.27
C TYR A 378 -5.35 7.63 0.35
N TRP A 379 -5.42 8.28 -0.80
CA TRP A 379 -6.11 9.55 -0.94
C TRP A 379 -7.56 9.30 -1.32
N LEU A 380 -8.50 10.02 -0.74
CA LEU A 380 -9.92 9.92 -1.06
C LEU A 380 -10.50 11.32 -1.26
N GLY A 381 -11.32 11.51 -2.30
CA GLY A 381 -11.92 12.79 -2.66
C GLY A 381 -12.60 13.45 -1.46
N LYS A 382 -12.28 14.72 -1.20
CA LYS A 382 -12.87 15.51 -0.12
C LYS A 382 -14.39 15.62 -0.25
N TYR A 383 -14.86 15.65 -1.50
CA TYR A 383 -16.25 15.72 -1.92
C TYR A 383 -16.57 14.55 -2.87
N GLU A 384 -17.87 14.35 -3.13
CA GLU A 384 -18.32 13.64 -4.33
C GLU A 384 -17.78 14.35 -5.59
N VAL A 385 -17.56 13.62 -6.69
CA VAL A 385 -17.13 14.25 -7.95
C VAL A 385 -18.20 15.22 -8.42
N THR A 386 -17.83 16.47 -8.65
CA THR A 386 -18.78 17.50 -9.09
C THR A 386 -19.04 17.42 -10.59
N GLN A 387 -20.15 18.02 -11.03
CA GLN A 387 -20.48 18.11 -12.45
C GLN A 387 -19.41 18.84 -13.26
N ALA A 388 -18.81 19.90 -12.71
CA ALA A 388 -17.70 20.61 -13.36
C ALA A 388 -16.44 19.74 -13.48
N GLN A 389 -16.10 18.96 -12.44
CA GLN A 389 -14.98 18.03 -12.47
C GLN A 389 -15.21 16.91 -13.49
N TYR A 390 -16.42 16.34 -13.53
CA TYR A 390 -16.80 15.31 -14.49
C TYR A 390 -16.72 15.82 -15.93
N GLU A 391 -17.28 16.99 -16.21
CA GLU A 391 -17.24 17.61 -17.54
C GLU A 391 -15.80 17.95 -17.97
N ALA A 392 -14.95 18.41 -17.05
CA ALA A 392 -13.54 18.70 -17.33
C ALA A 392 -12.76 17.47 -17.80
N VAL A 393 -13.01 16.29 -17.20
CA VAL A 393 -12.33 15.04 -17.56
C VAL A 393 -13.01 14.37 -18.76
N MET A 394 -14.33 14.23 -18.75
CA MET A 394 -15.08 13.41 -19.70
C MET A 394 -15.52 14.18 -20.95
N GLY A 395 -15.67 15.51 -20.87
CA GLY A 395 -16.12 16.37 -21.97
C GLY A 395 -17.64 16.45 -22.14
N SER A 396 -18.41 15.88 -21.21
CA SER A 396 -19.87 15.92 -21.18
C SER A 396 -20.38 15.84 -19.73
N ASN A 397 -21.61 16.27 -19.50
CA ASN A 397 -22.29 16.18 -18.21
C ASN A 397 -23.63 15.43 -18.36
N PRO A 398 -23.79 14.22 -17.80
CA PRO A 398 -25.01 13.42 -17.93
C PRO A 398 -26.10 13.76 -16.90
N SER A 399 -25.81 14.61 -15.91
CA SER A 399 -26.64 14.82 -14.73
C SER A 399 -28.03 15.39 -15.02
N GLN A 400 -29.02 14.93 -14.25
CA GLN A 400 -30.40 15.40 -14.32
C GLN A 400 -30.58 16.76 -13.64
N PHE A 401 -30.01 16.93 -12.45
CA PHE A 401 -29.94 18.20 -11.75
C PHE A 401 -28.72 18.95 -12.27
N THR A 402 -28.80 20.28 -12.43
CA THR A 402 -27.73 21.04 -13.10
C THR A 402 -27.14 22.11 -12.20
N GLY A 403 -25.82 22.08 -12.05
CA GLY A 403 -25.04 23.07 -11.30
C GLY A 403 -23.58 22.63 -11.16
N ALA A 404 -22.63 23.54 -11.38
CA ALA A 404 -21.20 23.22 -11.44
C ALA A 404 -20.68 22.48 -10.20
N ASP A 405 -21.12 22.92 -9.02
CA ASP A 405 -20.70 22.38 -7.72
C ASP A 405 -21.62 21.26 -7.19
N LEU A 406 -22.67 20.87 -7.95
CA LEU A 406 -23.48 19.70 -7.60
C LEU A 406 -22.68 18.42 -7.87
N PRO A 407 -22.94 17.33 -7.14
CA PRO A 407 -22.38 16.03 -7.48
C PRO A 407 -22.85 15.61 -8.87
N VAL A 408 -21.97 14.93 -9.61
CA VAL A 408 -22.37 14.25 -10.84
C VAL A 408 -23.25 13.04 -10.48
N GLU A 409 -24.42 12.97 -11.09
CA GLU A 409 -25.34 11.83 -11.04
C GLU A 409 -25.76 11.42 -12.46
N MET A 410 -26.56 10.35 -12.58
CA MET A 410 -26.86 9.68 -13.86
C MET A 410 -25.61 9.09 -14.53
N VAL A 411 -24.71 8.55 -13.70
CA VAL A 411 -23.49 7.84 -14.14
C VAL A 411 -23.55 6.39 -13.70
N SER A 412 -23.22 5.47 -14.61
CA SER A 412 -23.12 4.05 -14.28
C SER A 412 -21.82 3.78 -13.52
N TRP A 413 -21.66 2.55 -13.03
CA TRP A 413 -20.38 2.14 -12.45
C TRP A 413 -19.26 2.20 -13.49
N ASP A 414 -19.54 1.80 -14.73
CA ASP A 414 -18.59 1.87 -15.85
C ASP A 414 -18.22 3.32 -16.20
N ASP A 415 -19.18 4.25 -16.16
CA ASP A 415 -18.89 5.68 -16.39
C ASP A 415 -17.93 6.23 -15.32
N ALA A 416 -18.14 5.86 -14.06
CA ALA A 416 -17.32 6.28 -12.93
C ALA A 416 -15.90 5.69 -12.97
N THR A 417 -15.75 4.42 -13.37
CA THR A 417 -14.43 3.80 -13.56
C THR A 417 -13.71 4.35 -14.79
N ASN A 418 -14.43 4.63 -15.89
CA ASN A 418 -13.89 5.31 -17.06
C ASN A 418 -13.39 6.72 -16.75
N PHE A 419 -14.11 7.47 -15.90
CA PHE A 419 -13.62 8.75 -15.38
C PHE A 419 -12.27 8.57 -14.67
N CYS A 420 -12.16 7.60 -13.77
CA CYS A 420 -10.93 7.33 -13.02
C CYS A 420 -9.77 6.92 -13.94
N ALA A 421 -10.02 6.07 -14.93
CA ALA A 421 -9.04 5.65 -15.92
C ALA A 421 -8.56 6.84 -16.78
N LYS A 422 -9.48 7.69 -17.22
CA LYS A 422 -9.16 8.89 -18.02
C LYS A 422 -8.37 9.92 -17.20
N LEU A 423 -8.75 10.15 -15.94
CA LEU A 423 -8.01 11.02 -15.03
C LEU A 423 -6.58 10.50 -14.80
N THR A 424 -6.43 9.18 -14.58
CA THR A 424 -5.11 8.53 -14.48
C THR A 424 -4.26 8.78 -15.72
N ALA A 425 -4.82 8.60 -16.92
CA ALA A 425 -4.10 8.84 -18.17
C ALA A 425 -3.69 10.31 -18.35
N ILE A 426 -4.57 11.26 -17.98
CA ILE A 426 -4.30 12.70 -18.04
C ILE A 426 -3.15 13.07 -17.11
N GLU A 427 -3.21 12.66 -15.83
CA GLU A 427 -2.19 13.00 -14.84
C GLU A 427 -0.84 12.32 -15.12
N LEU A 428 -0.86 11.10 -15.65
CA LEU A 428 0.34 10.41 -16.11
C LEU A 428 0.99 11.13 -17.30
N ALA A 429 0.19 11.51 -18.31
CA ALA A 429 0.68 12.26 -19.47
C ALA A 429 1.22 13.65 -19.09
N ALA A 430 0.70 14.23 -18.01
CA ALA A 430 1.18 15.49 -17.45
C ALA A 430 2.41 15.33 -16.53
N GLY A 431 2.82 14.09 -16.19
CA GLY A 431 3.90 13.81 -15.25
C GLY A 431 3.61 14.26 -13.81
N ARG A 432 2.33 14.41 -13.45
CA ARG A 432 1.88 14.83 -12.11
C ARG A 432 1.50 13.66 -11.20
N LEU A 433 1.18 12.51 -11.80
CA LEU A 433 0.88 11.29 -11.05
C LEU A 433 2.18 10.63 -10.57
N PRO A 434 2.36 10.41 -9.26
CA PRO A 434 3.50 9.65 -8.76
C PRO A 434 3.55 8.24 -9.35
N GLU A 435 4.75 7.74 -9.60
CA GLU A 435 4.94 6.36 -10.06
C GLU A 435 4.32 5.38 -9.06
N GLY A 436 3.64 4.35 -9.56
CA GLY A 436 2.99 3.37 -8.70
C GLY A 436 1.67 3.86 -8.07
N TYR A 437 1.02 4.90 -8.61
CA TYR A 437 -0.32 5.32 -8.19
C TYR A 437 -1.31 5.35 -9.36
N LYS A 438 -2.61 5.17 -9.05
CA LYS A 438 -3.72 5.36 -10.01
C LYS A 438 -4.99 5.85 -9.34
N TYR A 439 -5.83 6.56 -10.09
CA TYR A 439 -7.17 6.92 -9.64
C TYR A 439 -8.12 5.74 -9.83
N THR A 440 -8.96 5.48 -8.82
CA THR A 440 -9.95 4.38 -8.81
C THR A 440 -11.22 4.83 -8.07
N LEU A 441 -12.25 4.00 -8.09
CA LEU A 441 -13.27 4.04 -7.04
C LEU A 441 -12.68 3.52 -5.72
N PRO A 442 -13.12 4.01 -4.54
CA PRO A 442 -12.74 3.41 -3.27
C PRO A 442 -13.30 1.99 -3.16
N THR A 443 -12.60 1.12 -2.42
CA THR A 443 -13.23 -0.10 -1.94
C THR A 443 -14.33 0.23 -0.94
N GLU A 444 -15.27 -0.70 -0.74
CA GLU A 444 -16.33 -0.57 0.25
C GLU A 444 -15.72 -0.33 1.66
N ALA A 445 -14.65 -1.05 1.97
CA ALA A 445 -13.93 -0.91 3.23
C ALA A 445 -13.18 0.42 3.36
N GLN A 446 -12.55 0.90 2.28
CA GLN A 446 -11.94 2.23 2.25
C GLN A 446 -13.00 3.31 2.51
N TRP A 447 -14.13 3.24 1.81
CA TRP A 447 -15.21 4.20 1.98
C TRP A 447 -15.73 4.23 3.42
N GLU A 448 -16.03 3.07 4.04
CA GLU A 448 -16.55 3.04 5.40
C GLU A 448 -15.53 3.50 6.44
N TYR A 449 -14.25 3.12 6.27
CA TYR A 449 -13.17 3.55 7.15
C TYR A 449 -13.04 5.07 7.17
N ALA A 450 -13.03 5.68 5.98
CA ALA A 450 -12.97 7.13 5.82
C ALA A 450 -14.23 7.81 6.37
N CYS A 451 -15.42 7.25 6.10
CA CYS A 451 -16.69 7.74 6.61
C CYS A 451 -16.71 7.83 8.15
N ARG A 452 -16.23 6.76 8.80
CA ARG A 452 -16.19 6.63 10.26
C ARG A 452 -15.20 7.57 10.94
N ALA A 453 -14.11 7.96 10.28
CA ALA A 453 -13.08 8.83 10.85
C ALA A 453 -12.63 8.40 12.26
N GLY A 454 -12.47 7.08 12.49
CA GLY A 454 -12.09 6.50 13.78
C GLY A 454 -13.25 6.25 14.77
N SER A 455 -14.48 6.61 14.41
CA SER A 455 -15.67 6.40 15.24
C SER A 455 -16.35 5.05 15.03
N TRP A 456 -16.88 4.48 16.11
CA TRP A 456 -17.71 3.28 16.07
C TRP A 456 -19.22 3.56 16.20
N ALA A 457 -19.63 4.81 16.31
CA ALA A 457 -21.05 5.17 16.38
C ALA A 457 -21.72 5.12 14.99
N THR A 458 -23.06 5.20 14.99
CA THR A 458 -23.89 5.30 13.78
C THR A 458 -23.44 6.42 12.85
N LEU A 459 -23.16 7.59 13.45
CA LEU A 459 -22.57 8.76 12.81
C LEU A 459 -21.18 8.99 13.40
N TYR A 460 -20.23 9.52 12.61
CA TYR A 460 -18.85 9.72 13.08
C TYR A 460 -18.76 10.53 14.39
N ASN A 461 -19.63 11.52 14.57
CA ASN A 461 -19.62 12.43 15.73
C ASN A 461 -20.06 11.79 17.07
N GLY A 462 -20.14 10.46 17.14
CA GLY A 462 -20.50 9.71 18.35
C GLY A 462 -22.02 9.61 18.58
N SER A 463 -22.84 10.19 17.70
CA SER A 463 -24.31 10.10 17.81
C SER A 463 -24.81 8.75 17.32
N SER A 464 -25.50 8.03 18.20
CA SER A 464 -26.32 6.86 17.83
C SER A 464 -27.75 7.25 17.39
N MET A 465 -28.02 8.56 17.22
CA MET A 465 -29.36 9.08 16.96
C MET A 465 -29.43 9.77 15.60
N ILE A 466 -30.28 9.22 14.72
CA ILE A 466 -30.46 9.69 13.33
C ILE A 466 -30.92 11.15 13.23
N GLN A 467 -31.57 11.69 14.27
CA GLN A 467 -32.05 13.08 14.30
C GLN A 467 -30.92 14.12 14.22
N ASN A 468 -29.68 13.72 14.51
CA ASN A 468 -28.50 14.59 14.40
C ASN A 468 -27.92 14.65 12.96
N LEU A 469 -28.45 13.83 12.04
CA LEU A 469 -28.03 13.75 10.64
C LEU A 469 -28.22 15.07 9.87
N ASN A 470 -29.17 15.92 10.30
CA ASN A 470 -29.50 17.19 9.62
C ASN A 470 -28.31 18.14 9.44
N LYS A 471 -27.30 18.05 10.32
CA LYS A 471 -26.08 18.87 10.26
C LYS A 471 -25.03 18.30 9.29
N LEU A 472 -25.09 16.99 9.05
CA LEU A 472 -24.09 16.24 8.28
C LEU A 472 -24.53 15.97 6.84
N ALA A 473 -25.84 15.95 6.57
CA ALA A 473 -26.35 15.38 5.32
C ALA A 473 -27.50 16.15 4.67
N TRP A 474 -27.54 16.03 3.35
CA TRP A 474 -28.72 16.24 2.52
C TRP A 474 -29.40 14.89 2.28
N PHE A 475 -30.47 14.60 3.01
CA PHE A 475 -31.28 13.38 2.85
C PHE A 475 -32.76 13.76 2.70
N LYS A 476 -33.67 12.79 2.63
CA LYS A 476 -35.08 13.01 2.29
C LYS A 476 -35.74 14.17 3.05
N ASP A 477 -35.42 14.35 4.33
CA ASP A 477 -36.06 15.37 5.17
C ASP A 477 -35.39 16.75 5.09
N THR A 478 -34.15 16.85 4.57
CA THR A 478 -33.39 18.11 4.51
C THR A 478 -33.11 18.59 3.08
N SER A 479 -33.17 17.71 2.07
CA SER A 479 -32.74 17.99 0.70
C SER A 479 -33.75 18.76 -0.14
N SER A 480 -35.01 18.85 0.28
CA SER A 480 -36.10 19.37 -0.56
C SER A 480 -36.26 18.64 -1.92
N GLY A 481 -35.79 17.39 -2.02
CA GLY A 481 -36.02 16.53 -3.18
C GLY A 481 -35.04 16.70 -4.35
N THR A 482 -33.82 17.19 -4.09
CA THR A 482 -32.78 17.41 -5.12
C THR A 482 -31.37 17.34 -4.52
N THR A 483 -30.35 17.23 -5.38
CA THR A 483 -28.94 17.35 -4.99
C THR A 483 -28.59 18.78 -4.60
N HIS A 484 -27.56 18.93 -3.77
CA HIS A 484 -27.05 20.23 -3.30
C HIS A 484 -25.57 20.37 -3.63
N PRO A 485 -25.05 21.62 -3.68
CA PRO A 485 -23.62 21.82 -3.86
C PRO A 485 -22.84 21.10 -2.77
N VAL A 486 -21.75 20.45 -3.17
CA VAL A 486 -20.89 19.70 -2.25
C VAL A 486 -20.33 20.61 -1.16
N GLY A 487 -20.08 20.05 0.02
CA GLY A 487 -19.39 20.77 1.09
C GLY A 487 -20.25 21.75 1.90
N GLN A 488 -21.57 21.77 1.72
CA GLN A 488 -22.47 22.68 2.43
C GLN A 488 -22.93 22.19 3.81
N LYS A 489 -22.65 20.93 4.15
CA LYS A 489 -22.89 20.35 5.47
C LYS A 489 -21.61 20.26 6.29
N GLN A 490 -21.70 19.84 7.54
CA GLN A 490 -20.51 19.66 8.38
C GLN A 490 -19.70 18.45 7.90
N PRO A 491 -18.37 18.58 7.77
CA PRO A 491 -17.51 17.45 7.44
C PRO A 491 -17.35 16.48 8.61
N ASN A 492 -16.78 15.31 8.36
CA ASN A 492 -16.25 14.44 9.42
C ASN A 492 -14.91 14.94 9.98
N ASP A 493 -14.35 14.25 10.98
CA ASP A 493 -13.10 14.65 11.65
C ASP A 493 -11.86 14.56 10.72
N LEU A 494 -11.97 13.95 9.54
CA LEU A 494 -10.94 13.99 8.48
C LEU A 494 -11.08 15.23 7.57
N GLY A 495 -12.20 15.95 7.65
CA GLY A 495 -12.50 17.06 6.74
C GLY A 495 -13.27 16.65 5.48
N MET A 496 -13.79 15.42 5.41
CA MET A 496 -14.57 14.92 4.27
C MET A 496 -16.05 15.27 4.42
N TYR A 497 -16.70 15.58 3.30
CA TYR A 497 -18.07 16.04 3.25
C TYR A 497 -18.99 15.03 2.55
N ASP A 498 -20.28 15.18 2.81
CA ASP A 498 -21.40 14.54 2.10
C ASP A 498 -21.47 13.00 2.19
N LEU A 499 -20.59 12.36 2.98
CA LEU A 499 -20.55 10.91 3.25
C LEU A 499 -21.84 10.30 3.84
N TYR A 500 -22.83 11.12 4.18
CA TYR A 500 -24.08 10.73 4.84
C TYR A 500 -25.32 11.18 4.03
N GLY A 501 -25.19 11.57 2.76
CA GLY A 501 -26.32 11.96 1.91
C GLY A 501 -25.88 12.57 0.58
N ASN A 502 -26.69 13.46 0.03
CA ASN A 502 -26.54 14.06 -1.30
C ASN A 502 -26.70 13.04 -2.44
N VAL A 503 -25.70 12.23 -2.77
CA VAL A 503 -25.86 11.07 -3.65
C VAL A 503 -25.26 9.80 -3.03
N PHE A 504 -25.82 8.65 -3.40
CA PHE A 504 -25.13 7.39 -3.16
C PHE A 504 -23.82 7.40 -3.94
N GLU A 505 -22.81 6.71 -3.43
CA GLU A 505 -21.50 6.65 -4.05
C GLU A 505 -21.16 5.23 -4.46
N TRP A 506 -20.77 5.06 -5.73
CA TRP A 506 -20.22 3.80 -6.23
C TRP A 506 -18.91 3.42 -5.51
N CYS A 507 -18.82 2.15 -5.08
CA CYS A 507 -17.57 1.52 -4.65
C CYS A 507 -17.10 0.50 -5.70
N SER A 508 -15.83 0.10 -5.65
CA SER A 508 -15.28 -0.91 -6.59
C SER A 508 -15.88 -2.31 -6.43
N ASP A 509 -16.39 -2.62 -5.24
CA ASP A 509 -16.66 -3.97 -4.76
C ASP A 509 -17.91 -4.57 -5.40
N TRP A 510 -17.86 -5.86 -5.70
CA TRP A 510 -19.07 -6.64 -5.90
C TRP A 510 -19.81 -6.79 -4.56
N TYR A 511 -21.12 -6.54 -4.58
CA TYR A 511 -21.97 -6.70 -3.42
C TYR A 511 -22.13 -8.18 -3.07
N GLY A 512 -21.85 -8.52 -1.82
CA GLY A 512 -21.99 -9.86 -1.27
C GLY A 512 -21.85 -9.86 0.25
N ASP A 513 -21.93 -11.05 0.82
CA ASP A 513 -21.85 -11.25 2.27
C ASP A 513 -20.46 -10.88 2.80
N TYR A 514 -20.44 -10.25 3.97
CA TYR A 514 -19.19 -10.00 4.67
C TYR A 514 -18.54 -11.30 5.15
N PRO A 515 -17.19 -11.37 5.14
CA PRO A 515 -16.47 -12.53 5.66
C PRO A 515 -16.64 -12.63 7.18
N GLU A 516 -16.83 -13.85 7.70
CA GLU A 516 -16.92 -14.09 9.15
C GLU A 516 -15.60 -13.83 9.90
N SER A 517 -14.48 -13.79 9.17
CA SER A 517 -13.13 -13.67 9.73
C SER A 517 -12.49 -12.33 9.41
N ALA A 518 -11.44 -11.99 10.16
CA ALA A 518 -10.68 -10.76 9.92
C ALA A 518 -10.01 -10.80 8.54
N VAL A 519 -10.13 -9.70 7.79
CA VAL A 519 -9.58 -9.58 6.43
C VAL A 519 -8.63 -8.39 6.31
N ARG A 520 -7.73 -8.46 5.33
CA ARG A 520 -6.76 -7.41 5.00
C ARG A 520 -7.05 -6.93 3.59
N ASP A 521 -7.15 -5.61 3.42
CA ASP A 521 -7.43 -4.94 2.14
C ASP A 521 -8.55 -5.61 1.34
N PRO A 522 -9.75 -5.81 1.94
CA PRO A 522 -10.83 -6.50 1.26
C PRO A 522 -11.29 -5.72 0.02
N MET A 523 -11.64 -6.47 -1.03
CA MET A 523 -12.10 -5.95 -2.32
C MET A 523 -13.53 -6.43 -2.64
N GLY A 524 -14.28 -6.80 -1.60
CA GLY A 524 -15.63 -7.33 -1.72
C GLY A 524 -15.68 -8.79 -2.15
N ALA A 525 -16.85 -9.21 -2.63
CA ALA A 525 -17.03 -10.55 -3.17
C ALA A 525 -16.23 -10.74 -4.47
N ILE A 526 -15.82 -11.99 -4.75
CA ILE A 526 -15.07 -12.34 -5.97
C ILE A 526 -15.96 -12.15 -7.23
N THR A 527 -17.28 -12.26 -7.07
CA THR A 527 -18.30 -12.12 -8.11
C THR A 527 -19.59 -11.54 -7.52
N GLY A 528 -20.44 -10.96 -8.36
CA GLY A 528 -21.75 -10.45 -7.96
C GLY A 528 -22.58 -10.00 -9.15
N TRP A 529 -23.88 -9.78 -8.93
CA TRP A 529 -24.80 -9.21 -9.93
C TRP A 529 -24.97 -7.69 -9.76
N ALA A 530 -24.48 -7.13 -8.65
CA ALA A 530 -24.58 -5.73 -8.29
C ALA A 530 -23.28 -5.25 -7.65
N ARG A 531 -22.93 -3.98 -7.85
CA ARG A 531 -21.82 -3.29 -7.19
C ARG A 531 -22.33 -2.59 -5.94
N VAL A 532 -21.45 -2.42 -4.97
CA VAL A 532 -21.76 -1.74 -3.71
C VAL A 532 -21.99 -0.24 -3.96
N THR A 533 -23.00 0.32 -3.27
CA THR A 533 -23.21 1.76 -3.13
C THR A 533 -23.27 2.16 -1.66
N ARG A 534 -22.73 3.33 -1.30
CA ARG A 534 -22.64 3.80 0.09
C ARG A 534 -23.14 5.24 0.28
N GLY A 535 -23.37 5.64 1.53
CA GLY A 535 -23.59 7.05 1.93
C GLY A 535 -25.04 7.53 2.01
N GLY A 536 -25.99 6.85 1.36
CA GLY A 536 -27.35 7.38 1.25
C GLY A 536 -27.43 8.47 0.18
N SER A 537 -28.57 9.16 0.06
CA SER A 537 -28.77 10.18 -0.98
C SER A 537 -29.81 11.22 -0.54
N TRP A 538 -29.99 12.27 -1.33
CA TRP A 538 -31.01 13.30 -1.14
C TRP A 538 -32.43 12.73 -0.99
N GLY A 539 -32.72 11.57 -1.59
CA GLY A 539 -34.01 10.89 -1.52
C GLY A 539 -34.09 9.80 -0.45
N SER A 540 -32.99 9.47 0.20
CA SER A 540 -32.89 8.37 1.15
C SER A 540 -33.47 8.77 2.52
N PRO A 541 -34.17 7.85 3.21
CA PRO A 541 -34.49 8.03 4.62
C PRO A 541 -33.19 8.00 5.45
N GLY A 542 -33.21 8.58 6.65
CA GLY A 542 -31.99 8.75 7.45
C GLY A 542 -31.27 7.44 7.76
N GLU A 543 -32.02 6.35 7.97
CA GLU A 543 -31.49 5.00 8.27
C GLU A 543 -30.59 4.46 7.16
N ARG A 544 -30.80 4.89 5.91
CA ARG A 544 -29.98 4.52 4.74
C ARG A 544 -28.73 5.39 4.56
N CYS A 545 -28.51 6.33 5.46
CA CYS A 545 -27.38 7.24 5.44
C CYS A 545 -26.32 6.90 6.49
N ARG A 546 -26.54 5.87 7.32
CA ARG A 546 -25.59 5.47 8.39
C ARG A 546 -24.25 5.04 7.81
N SER A 547 -23.18 5.15 8.61
CA SER A 547 -21.82 4.76 8.18
C SER A 547 -21.75 3.30 7.70
N ALA A 548 -22.50 2.40 8.36
CA ALA A 548 -22.56 0.97 8.03
C ALA A 548 -23.59 0.60 6.97
N SER A 549 -24.47 1.52 6.57
CA SER A 549 -25.57 1.19 5.66
C SER A 549 -25.03 0.84 4.28
N ARG A 550 -25.46 -0.32 3.77
CA ARG A 550 -25.03 -0.85 2.48
C ARG A 550 -26.17 -0.74 1.46
N GLY A 551 -25.84 -0.21 0.29
CA GLY A 551 -26.67 -0.26 -0.89
C GLY A 551 -26.01 -1.12 -1.97
N TYR A 552 -26.78 -1.44 -3.00
CA TYR A 552 -26.28 -2.12 -4.19
C TYR A 552 -27.07 -1.70 -5.42
N ALA A 553 -26.42 -1.73 -6.58
CA ALA A 553 -27.08 -1.51 -7.86
C ALA A 553 -26.34 -2.27 -8.96
N GLY A 554 -27.07 -2.65 -10.03
CA GLY A 554 -26.46 -3.26 -11.22
C GLY A 554 -25.41 -2.32 -11.83
N PRO A 555 -24.31 -2.82 -12.41
CA PRO A 555 -23.24 -1.96 -12.95
C PRO A 555 -23.71 -0.94 -13.99
N ASP A 556 -24.76 -1.27 -14.75
CA ASP A 556 -25.40 -0.45 -15.78
C ASP A 556 -26.47 0.52 -15.23
N TYR A 557 -26.78 0.44 -13.94
CA TYR A 557 -27.79 1.26 -13.30
C TYR A 557 -27.34 2.73 -13.24
N GLN A 558 -28.22 3.64 -13.65
CA GLN A 558 -28.00 5.08 -13.59
C GLN A 558 -29.23 5.72 -12.98
N PHE A 559 -29.05 6.60 -11.99
CA PHE A 559 -30.17 7.32 -11.39
C PHE A 559 -29.71 8.67 -10.85
N ASN A 560 -30.67 9.57 -10.67
CA ASN A 560 -30.43 10.96 -10.27
C ASN A 560 -30.07 11.14 -8.79
N ASN A 561 -29.76 10.05 -8.09
CA ASN A 561 -29.36 10.03 -6.69
C ASN A 561 -28.10 9.19 -6.48
N LEU A 562 -27.40 8.81 -7.55
CA LEU A 562 -26.23 7.94 -7.54
C LEU A 562 -25.11 8.58 -8.36
N GLY A 563 -24.00 8.85 -7.67
CA GLY A 563 -22.75 9.39 -8.20
C GLY A 563 -21.56 8.60 -7.65
N PHE A 564 -20.42 9.26 -7.46
CA PHE A 564 -19.22 8.61 -6.94
C PHE A 564 -18.21 9.60 -6.37
N ARG A 565 -17.21 9.04 -5.68
CA ARG A 565 -16.02 9.72 -5.17
C ARG A 565 -14.79 9.00 -5.69
N VAL A 566 -13.71 9.74 -5.89
CA VAL A 566 -12.45 9.21 -6.43
C VAL A 566 -11.50 8.87 -5.29
N ALA A 567 -10.84 7.72 -5.38
CA ALA A 567 -9.67 7.37 -4.60
C ALA A 567 -8.41 7.45 -5.46
N LEU A 568 -7.26 7.76 -4.86
CA LEU A 568 -5.94 7.61 -5.46
C LEU A 568 -5.17 6.61 -4.60
N THR A 569 -4.87 5.45 -5.18
CA THR A 569 -4.34 4.29 -4.48
C THR A 569 -3.00 3.88 -5.07
N SER A 570 -2.13 3.32 -4.23
CA SER A 570 -0.90 2.68 -4.71
C SER A 570 -1.28 1.45 -5.54
N THR A 571 -0.79 1.39 -6.77
CA THR A 571 -0.91 0.21 -7.62
C THR A 571 0.23 -0.77 -7.34
N ARG A 572 -0.03 -2.06 -7.61
CA ARG A 572 1.00 -3.10 -7.56
C ARG A 572 1.75 -3.21 -8.89
N ASP A 573 1.44 -2.35 -9.85
CA ASP A 573 2.12 -2.31 -11.15
C ASP A 573 3.61 -2.03 -10.96
N PHE A 574 4.45 -2.63 -11.79
CA PHE A 574 5.89 -2.42 -11.71
C PHE A 574 6.55 -2.54 -13.08
N THR A 575 7.75 -1.96 -13.19
CA THR A 575 8.52 -1.95 -14.42
C THR A 575 9.77 -2.80 -14.28
N ILE A 576 10.01 -3.68 -15.24
CA ILE A 576 11.18 -4.53 -15.30
C ILE A 576 12.25 -3.85 -16.17
N PRO A 577 13.41 -3.46 -15.62
CA PRO A 577 14.51 -2.97 -16.42
C PRO A 577 15.23 -4.15 -17.10
N LEU A 578 15.16 -4.23 -18.44
CA LEU A 578 15.83 -5.27 -19.23
C LEU A 578 17.21 -4.80 -19.73
N SER A 579 17.36 -3.51 -20.02
CA SER A 579 18.64 -2.85 -20.32
C SER A 579 18.57 -1.34 -20.01
N GLU A 580 19.56 -0.53 -20.43
CA GLU A 580 19.61 0.92 -20.18
C GLU A 580 18.38 1.67 -20.74
N ASP A 581 17.91 1.26 -21.93
CA ASP A 581 16.81 1.92 -22.66
C ASP A 581 15.59 1.01 -22.91
N VAL A 582 15.59 -0.21 -22.36
CA VAL A 582 14.52 -1.20 -22.60
C VAL A 582 13.92 -1.66 -21.28
N SER A 583 12.62 -1.47 -21.13
CA SER A 583 11.84 -1.92 -19.98
C SER A 583 10.56 -2.63 -20.39
N MET A 584 9.92 -3.30 -19.43
CA MET A 584 8.64 -3.97 -19.58
C MET A 584 7.73 -3.64 -18.40
N ASP A 585 6.55 -3.08 -18.67
CA ASP A 585 5.55 -2.76 -17.65
C ASP A 585 4.68 -3.99 -17.35
N MET A 586 4.50 -4.28 -16.07
CA MET A 586 3.64 -5.36 -15.55
C MET A 586 2.48 -4.76 -14.78
N LEU A 587 1.25 -5.05 -15.21
CA LEU A 587 0.02 -4.58 -14.57
C LEU A 587 -0.54 -5.64 -13.63
N TRP A 588 -0.93 -5.22 -12.43
CA TRP A 588 -1.65 -6.07 -11.47
C TRP A 588 -3.10 -6.24 -11.90
N ILE A 589 -3.46 -7.49 -12.17
CA ILE A 589 -4.82 -7.93 -12.44
C ILE A 589 -5.40 -8.44 -11.13
N ASN A 590 -6.50 -7.84 -10.71
CA ASN A 590 -7.17 -8.21 -9.46
C ASN A 590 -7.70 -9.64 -9.53
N GLN A 591 -7.89 -10.24 -8.37
CA GLN A 591 -8.66 -11.47 -8.28
C GLN A 591 -10.12 -11.22 -8.69
N GLY A 592 -10.79 -12.24 -9.19
CA GLY A 592 -12.21 -12.14 -9.53
C GLY A 592 -12.76 -13.39 -10.19
N ALA A 593 -14.06 -13.38 -10.45
CA ALA A 593 -14.70 -14.38 -11.29
C ALA A 593 -15.12 -13.79 -12.62
N PHE A 594 -15.23 -14.64 -13.63
CA PHE A 594 -15.87 -14.29 -14.88
C PHE A 594 -16.45 -15.52 -15.57
N ILE A 595 -17.37 -15.28 -16.50
CA ILE A 595 -17.86 -16.30 -17.41
C ILE A 595 -16.90 -16.38 -18.59
N MET A 596 -16.12 -17.47 -18.64
CA MET A 596 -15.20 -17.78 -19.73
C MET A 596 -15.95 -18.46 -20.87
N GLY A 597 -15.66 -18.08 -22.12
CA GLY A 597 -16.37 -18.53 -23.32
C GLY A 597 -17.46 -17.55 -23.78
N SER A 598 -18.15 -17.89 -24.87
CA SER A 598 -19.14 -16.99 -25.52
C SER A 598 -20.57 -17.53 -25.43
N PRO A 599 -21.59 -16.67 -25.28
CA PRO A 599 -22.99 -17.09 -25.23
C PRO A 599 -23.43 -17.74 -26.55
N GLU A 600 -24.46 -18.60 -26.49
CA GLU A 600 -24.90 -19.40 -27.64
C GLU A 600 -25.29 -18.59 -28.88
N ASP A 601 -25.69 -17.33 -28.68
CA ASP A 601 -26.11 -16.40 -29.72
C ASP A 601 -24.99 -15.43 -30.17
N GLU A 602 -23.78 -15.54 -29.62
CA GLU A 602 -22.64 -14.73 -30.10
C GLU A 602 -22.29 -15.09 -31.54
N LEU A 603 -22.31 -14.09 -32.41
CA LEU A 603 -21.97 -14.25 -33.82
C LEU A 603 -20.50 -14.65 -33.96
N GLY A 604 -20.26 -15.78 -34.62
CA GLY A 604 -18.93 -16.34 -34.86
C GLY A 604 -18.47 -17.30 -33.76
N ARG A 605 -19.32 -17.64 -32.79
CA ARG A 605 -19.00 -18.64 -31.76
C ARG A 605 -18.62 -19.99 -32.34
N SER A 606 -17.55 -20.59 -31.79
CA SER A 606 -17.16 -21.98 -32.03
C SER A 606 -17.78 -22.92 -30.98
N SER A 607 -17.87 -24.21 -31.30
CA SER A 607 -18.54 -25.20 -30.42
C SER A 607 -17.83 -25.45 -29.08
N ASP A 608 -16.54 -25.15 -29.00
CA ASP A 608 -15.65 -25.33 -27.85
C ASP A 608 -15.52 -24.08 -26.97
N GLU A 609 -16.27 -23.02 -27.27
CA GLU A 609 -16.35 -21.78 -26.50
C GLU A 609 -17.54 -21.85 -25.52
N ILE A 610 -17.57 -22.90 -24.69
CA ILE A 610 -18.68 -23.16 -23.74
C ILE A 610 -18.55 -22.23 -22.54
N GLN A 611 -19.66 -21.55 -22.20
CA GLN A 611 -19.71 -20.69 -21.02
C GLN A 611 -19.61 -21.50 -19.72
N HIS A 612 -18.66 -21.13 -18.88
CA HIS A 612 -18.48 -21.67 -17.54
C HIS A 612 -17.84 -20.62 -16.63
N GLU A 613 -18.10 -20.72 -15.33
CA GLU A 613 -17.54 -19.80 -14.34
C GLU A 613 -16.11 -20.18 -13.99
N VAL A 614 -15.22 -19.18 -13.96
CA VAL A 614 -13.83 -19.33 -13.59
C VAL A 614 -13.48 -18.33 -12.49
N LEU A 615 -12.81 -18.82 -11.44
CA LEU A 615 -12.27 -18.01 -10.36
C LEU A 615 -10.76 -17.84 -10.57
N LEU A 616 -10.25 -16.61 -10.41
CA LEU A 616 -8.82 -16.31 -10.50
C LEU A 616 -8.34 -15.57 -9.25
N SER A 617 -7.19 -16.00 -8.74
CA SER A 617 -6.37 -15.21 -7.82
C SER A 617 -5.74 -14.04 -8.58
N GLY A 618 -5.37 -12.96 -7.88
CA GLY A 618 -4.68 -11.83 -8.52
C GLY A 618 -3.26 -12.21 -9.00
N TYR A 619 -2.85 -11.64 -10.14
CA TYR A 619 -1.58 -11.90 -10.82
C TYR A 619 -1.11 -10.67 -11.57
N TRP A 620 0.15 -10.64 -12.03
CA TRP A 620 0.58 -9.58 -12.94
C TRP A 620 0.62 -10.08 -14.37
N LEU A 621 0.26 -9.21 -15.30
CA LEU A 621 0.29 -9.44 -16.73
C LEU A 621 1.00 -8.27 -17.43
N GLY A 622 1.81 -8.56 -18.44
CA GLY A 622 2.50 -7.54 -19.22
C GLY A 622 1.49 -6.57 -19.83
N LYS A 623 1.77 -5.27 -19.77
CA LYS A 623 0.90 -4.21 -20.32
C LYS A 623 0.69 -4.34 -21.82
N TYR A 624 1.74 -4.79 -22.50
CA TYR A 624 1.80 -5.02 -23.95
C TYR A 624 2.22 -6.47 -24.24
N GLU A 625 2.04 -6.89 -25.49
CA GLU A 625 2.79 -8.01 -26.07
C GLU A 625 4.31 -7.77 -25.88
N VAL A 626 5.10 -8.84 -25.78
CA VAL A 626 6.56 -8.69 -25.67
C VAL A 626 7.10 -8.05 -26.96
N THR A 627 7.79 -6.93 -26.86
CA THR A 627 8.34 -6.25 -28.03
C THR A 627 9.62 -6.91 -28.53
N GLN A 628 9.99 -6.62 -29.78
CA GLN A 628 11.24 -7.11 -30.37
C GLN A 628 12.46 -6.68 -29.57
N ALA A 629 12.51 -5.43 -29.10
CA ALA A 629 13.62 -4.95 -28.26
C ALA A 629 13.67 -5.67 -26.90
N GLN A 630 12.52 -5.92 -26.27
CA GLN A 630 12.45 -6.68 -25.02
C GLN A 630 12.92 -8.13 -25.22
N PHE A 631 12.46 -8.78 -26.28
CA PHE A 631 12.84 -10.15 -26.62
C PHE A 631 14.34 -10.27 -26.88
N GLU A 632 14.90 -9.37 -27.71
CA GLU A 632 16.33 -9.36 -28.02
C GLU A 632 17.19 -9.10 -26.78
N ALA A 633 16.77 -8.20 -25.88
CA ALA A 633 17.48 -7.91 -24.64
C ALA A 633 17.63 -9.15 -23.72
N VAL A 634 16.62 -10.03 -23.70
CA VAL A 634 16.62 -11.24 -22.84
C VAL A 634 17.22 -12.46 -23.56
N MET A 635 16.94 -12.61 -24.85
CA MET A 635 17.26 -13.81 -25.62
C MET A 635 18.58 -13.69 -26.39
N GLY A 636 18.98 -12.47 -26.76
CA GLY A 636 20.17 -12.16 -27.55
C GLY A 636 20.00 -12.38 -29.06
N TRP A 637 18.76 -12.53 -29.53
CA TRP A 637 18.42 -12.70 -30.94
C TRP A 637 16.99 -12.24 -31.21
N ASN A 638 16.68 -11.96 -32.48
CA ASN A 638 15.34 -11.61 -32.96
C ASN A 638 15.12 -12.26 -34.35
N ALA A 639 14.02 -13.02 -34.50
CA ALA A 639 13.66 -13.72 -35.74
C ALA A 639 12.35 -13.22 -36.37
N SER A 640 11.84 -12.08 -35.91
CA SER A 640 10.61 -11.48 -36.40
C SER A 640 10.70 -11.13 -37.89
N TYR A 641 9.61 -11.34 -38.61
CA TYR A 641 9.46 -10.97 -40.00
C TYR A 641 9.31 -9.45 -40.19
N CYS A 642 8.42 -8.82 -39.42
CA CYS A 642 8.30 -7.37 -39.35
C CYS A 642 9.43 -6.82 -38.48
N GLN A 643 9.94 -5.62 -38.77
CA GLN A 643 11.15 -5.10 -38.11
C GLN A 643 10.88 -3.74 -37.46
N GLY A 644 11.08 -3.67 -36.15
CA GLY A 644 10.98 -2.44 -35.37
C GLY A 644 11.03 -2.72 -33.87
N ALA A 645 11.74 -1.88 -33.11
CA ALA A 645 12.01 -2.10 -31.68
C ALA A 645 10.73 -2.26 -30.84
N ASP A 646 9.72 -1.44 -31.13
CA ASP A 646 8.44 -1.39 -30.41
C ASP A 646 7.35 -2.29 -31.03
N LEU A 647 7.65 -3.00 -32.12
CA LEU A 647 6.75 -4.01 -32.67
C LEU A 647 6.73 -5.24 -31.74
N PRO A 648 5.63 -5.99 -31.66
CA PRO A 648 5.63 -7.26 -30.97
C PRO A 648 6.64 -8.22 -31.61
N VAL A 649 7.28 -9.04 -30.78
CA VAL A 649 8.06 -10.17 -31.27
C VAL A 649 7.10 -11.21 -31.84
N GLU A 650 7.32 -11.56 -33.10
CA GLU A 650 6.60 -12.65 -33.77
C GLU A 650 7.57 -13.64 -34.40
N ASN A 651 7.01 -14.71 -34.98
CA ASN A 651 7.73 -15.86 -35.49
C ASN A 651 8.54 -16.57 -34.40
N VAL A 652 7.95 -16.67 -33.21
CA VAL A 652 8.48 -17.36 -32.03
C VAL A 652 7.64 -18.59 -31.68
N ARG A 653 8.31 -19.69 -31.35
CA ARG A 653 7.63 -20.92 -30.90
C ARG A 653 7.25 -20.79 -29.43
N TRP A 654 6.31 -21.61 -28.97
CA TRP A 654 5.94 -21.67 -27.56
C TRP A 654 7.15 -21.91 -26.63
N GLU A 655 8.08 -22.77 -27.05
CA GLU A 655 9.32 -23.04 -26.31
C GLU A 655 10.24 -21.81 -26.23
N ASP A 656 10.30 -20.99 -27.28
CA ASP A 656 11.09 -19.75 -27.28
C ASP A 656 10.51 -18.73 -26.28
N ALA A 657 9.18 -18.62 -26.21
CA ALA A 657 8.47 -17.77 -25.26
C ALA A 657 8.64 -18.23 -23.79
N MET A 658 8.56 -19.54 -23.54
CA MET A 658 8.85 -20.09 -22.21
C MET A 658 10.31 -19.93 -21.80
N ASN A 659 11.25 -20.05 -22.74
CA ASN A 659 12.66 -19.79 -22.50
C ASN A 659 12.93 -18.31 -22.17
N PHE A 660 12.24 -17.38 -22.83
CA PHE A 660 12.25 -15.97 -22.46
C PHE A 660 11.84 -15.78 -21.00
N CYS A 661 10.69 -16.34 -20.60
CA CYS A 661 10.17 -16.27 -19.23
C CYS A 661 11.14 -16.89 -18.21
N ALA A 662 11.78 -18.02 -18.54
CA ALA A 662 12.77 -18.67 -17.69
C ALA A 662 14.03 -17.83 -17.49
N ARG A 663 14.55 -17.21 -18.56
CA ARG A 663 15.71 -16.32 -18.50
C ARG A 663 15.41 -15.05 -17.71
N LEU A 664 14.24 -14.46 -17.94
CA LEU A 664 13.77 -13.29 -17.18
C LEU A 664 13.67 -13.62 -15.69
N THR A 665 13.09 -14.77 -15.35
CA THR A 665 13.03 -15.27 -13.97
C THR A 665 14.41 -15.42 -13.35
N ALA A 666 15.38 -15.98 -14.08
CA ALA A 666 16.74 -16.15 -13.57
C ALA A 666 17.45 -14.80 -13.37
N ALA A 667 17.29 -13.87 -14.31
CA ALA A 667 17.90 -12.54 -14.26
C ALA A 667 17.34 -11.71 -13.09
N GLU A 668 16.02 -11.62 -12.94
CA GLU A 668 15.39 -10.85 -11.86
C GLU A 668 15.67 -11.45 -10.47
N ARG A 669 15.80 -12.79 -10.39
CA ARG A 669 16.20 -13.46 -9.15
C ARG A 669 17.67 -13.20 -8.82
N ALA A 670 18.56 -13.24 -9.80
CA ALA A 670 19.97 -12.90 -9.61
C ALA A 670 20.16 -11.43 -9.20
N ALA A 671 19.30 -10.54 -9.68
CA ALA A 671 19.26 -9.13 -9.29
C ALA A 671 18.59 -8.87 -7.93
N GLY A 672 18.02 -9.90 -7.28
CA GLY A 672 17.30 -9.76 -6.01
C GLY A 672 15.94 -9.04 -6.10
N ARG A 673 15.42 -8.82 -7.31
CA ARG A 673 14.14 -8.13 -7.56
C ARG A 673 12.93 -9.07 -7.55
N LEU A 674 13.15 -10.38 -7.75
CA LEU A 674 12.10 -11.39 -7.75
C LEU A 674 12.02 -12.15 -6.41
N PRO A 675 10.93 -12.03 -5.64
CA PRO A 675 10.75 -12.77 -4.39
C PRO A 675 10.78 -14.30 -4.59
N SER A 676 11.18 -15.02 -3.55
CA SER A 676 11.12 -16.48 -3.53
C SER A 676 9.68 -16.97 -3.71
N GLY A 677 9.47 -17.95 -4.58
CA GLY A 677 8.14 -18.48 -4.87
C GLY A 677 7.39 -17.74 -5.98
N TYR A 678 8.04 -16.87 -6.74
CA TYR A 678 7.50 -16.27 -7.97
C TYR A 678 8.34 -16.63 -9.20
N LYS A 679 7.70 -16.72 -10.37
CA LYS A 679 8.33 -16.88 -11.67
C LYS A 679 7.55 -16.18 -12.77
N TYR A 680 8.26 -15.63 -13.76
CA TYR A 680 7.65 -15.21 -15.01
C TYR A 680 7.30 -16.44 -15.84
N THR A 681 6.15 -16.39 -16.50
CA THR A 681 5.54 -17.47 -17.29
C THR A 681 4.63 -16.88 -18.37
N LEU A 682 4.10 -17.71 -19.26
CA LEU A 682 2.94 -17.34 -20.06
C LEU A 682 1.68 -17.30 -19.19
N PRO A 683 0.68 -16.44 -19.47
CA PRO A 683 -0.61 -16.48 -18.80
C PRO A 683 -1.30 -17.82 -19.04
N THR A 684 -2.15 -18.26 -18.09
CA THR A 684 -3.09 -19.32 -18.40
C THR A 684 -4.14 -18.83 -19.41
N GLU A 685 -4.81 -19.73 -20.12
CA GLU A 685 -5.89 -19.36 -21.04
C GLU A 685 -6.99 -18.57 -20.31
N ALA A 686 -7.34 -18.99 -19.10
CA ALA A 686 -8.30 -18.28 -18.26
C ALA A 686 -7.81 -16.91 -17.82
N GLN A 687 -6.54 -16.80 -17.39
CA GLN A 687 -5.94 -15.50 -17.08
C GLN A 687 -6.01 -14.57 -18.29
N TRP A 688 -5.62 -15.07 -19.47
CA TRP A 688 -5.66 -14.29 -20.69
C TRP A 688 -7.07 -13.78 -21.02
N GLU A 689 -8.10 -14.64 -21.00
CA GLU A 689 -9.46 -14.20 -21.34
C GLU A 689 -10.05 -13.24 -20.30
N TYR A 690 -9.80 -13.48 -19.01
CA TYR A 690 -10.20 -12.58 -17.93
C TYR A 690 -9.62 -11.19 -18.11
N ALA A 691 -8.30 -11.14 -18.34
CA ALA A 691 -7.56 -9.93 -18.63
C ALA A 691 -8.04 -9.24 -19.90
N CYS A 692 -8.27 -9.99 -20.98
CA CYS A 692 -8.76 -9.47 -22.26
C CYS A 692 -10.11 -8.76 -22.07
N ARG A 693 -11.05 -9.45 -21.44
CA ARG A 693 -12.42 -8.97 -21.21
C ARG A 693 -12.48 -7.73 -20.36
N ALA A 694 -11.65 -7.64 -19.31
CA ALA A 694 -11.69 -6.55 -18.34
C ALA A 694 -13.13 -6.19 -17.95
N GLU A 695 -13.85 -7.22 -17.46
CA GLU A 695 -15.27 -7.17 -17.03
C GLU A 695 -16.33 -7.14 -18.14
N THR A 696 -15.95 -6.97 -19.41
CA THR A 696 -16.93 -7.05 -20.52
C THR A 696 -17.34 -8.50 -20.83
N THR A 697 -18.61 -8.68 -21.20
CA THR A 697 -19.17 -9.99 -21.62
C THR A 697 -19.26 -10.15 -23.13
N THR A 698 -18.89 -9.12 -23.89
CA THR A 698 -19.00 -9.06 -25.35
C THR A 698 -17.81 -9.67 -26.08
N ALA A 699 -17.94 -9.79 -27.40
CA ALA A 699 -16.90 -10.31 -28.29
C ALA A 699 -15.58 -9.51 -28.24
N PHE A 700 -15.65 -8.20 -27.98
CA PHE A 700 -14.49 -7.33 -27.80
C PHE A 700 -14.53 -6.60 -26.45
N ASN A 701 -13.35 -6.23 -25.96
CA ASN A 701 -13.10 -5.57 -24.68
C ASN A 701 -13.65 -4.12 -24.54
N ASN A 702 -14.21 -3.55 -25.61
CA ASN A 702 -14.87 -2.25 -25.62
C ASN A 702 -16.40 -2.35 -25.46
N GLY A 703 -16.92 -3.49 -25.00
CA GLY A 703 -18.34 -3.67 -24.79
C GLY A 703 -19.15 -3.88 -26.08
N LYS A 704 -18.50 -4.18 -27.22
CA LYS A 704 -19.15 -4.33 -28.53
C LYS A 704 -19.01 -5.76 -29.06
N ASN A 705 -20.07 -6.26 -29.71
CA ASN A 705 -20.08 -7.56 -30.41
C ASN A 705 -19.70 -7.44 -31.88
N ILE A 706 -19.36 -8.55 -32.54
CA ILE A 706 -19.17 -8.58 -33.99
C ILE A 706 -20.48 -8.24 -34.71
N PRO A 707 -20.49 -7.25 -35.63
CA PRO A 707 -21.63 -7.03 -36.50
C PRO A 707 -21.82 -8.21 -37.48
N SER A 708 -23.06 -8.62 -37.75
CA SER A 708 -23.36 -9.74 -38.65
C SER A 708 -22.75 -9.63 -40.05
N VAL A 709 -22.54 -8.40 -40.53
CA VAL A 709 -21.88 -8.13 -41.81
C VAL A 709 -20.40 -8.49 -41.84
N SER A 710 -19.76 -8.66 -40.68
CA SER A 710 -18.31 -8.88 -40.50
C SER A 710 -17.98 -10.29 -40.00
N GLN A 711 -18.97 -11.19 -39.87
CA GLN A 711 -18.83 -12.50 -39.23
C GLN A 711 -17.99 -13.48 -40.06
N GLU A 712 -18.04 -13.43 -41.40
CA GLU A 712 -17.29 -14.36 -42.28
C GLU A 712 -16.76 -13.70 -43.56
N THR A 713 -16.94 -12.38 -43.68
CA THR A 713 -16.74 -11.64 -44.93
C THR A 713 -15.38 -10.97 -44.97
N SER A 714 -14.93 -10.66 -46.17
CA SER A 714 -13.80 -9.76 -46.40
C SER A 714 -14.19 -8.28 -46.16
N GLU A 715 -14.91 -7.98 -45.08
CA GLU A 715 -15.38 -6.62 -44.77
C GLU A 715 -14.81 -6.10 -43.43
N PRO A 716 -14.61 -4.78 -43.29
CA PRO A 716 -14.20 -4.17 -42.03
C PRO A 716 -15.19 -4.41 -40.87
N CYS A 717 -14.68 -4.35 -39.65
CA CYS A 717 -15.42 -4.47 -38.40
C CYS A 717 -15.16 -3.18 -37.60
N PRO A 718 -16.06 -2.18 -37.71
CA PRO A 718 -15.89 -0.90 -37.02
C PRO A 718 -15.73 -1.03 -35.50
N ASN A 719 -16.30 -2.10 -34.92
CA ASN A 719 -16.22 -2.36 -33.49
C ASN A 719 -14.81 -2.83 -33.04
N LEU A 720 -14.01 -3.42 -33.94
CA LEU A 720 -12.64 -3.83 -33.67
C LEU A 720 -11.62 -2.72 -34.01
N ASP A 721 -11.98 -1.78 -34.90
CA ASP A 721 -11.06 -0.73 -35.36
C ASP A 721 -10.47 0.14 -34.25
N GLU A 722 -11.22 0.33 -33.16
CA GLU A 722 -10.79 1.15 -32.02
C GLU A 722 -9.77 0.43 -31.11
N VAL A 723 -9.81 -0.91 -31.06
CA VAL A 723 -9.12 -1.72 -30.04
C VAL A 723 -8.15 -2.76 -30.59
N GLY A 724 -8.10 -2.96 -31.92
CA GLY A 724 -7.24 -4.00 -32.48
C GLY A 724 -6.71 -3.76 -33.90
N TRP A 725 -5.57 -4.38 -34.17
CA TRP A 725 -4.92 -4.44 -35.49
C TRP A 725 -5.19 -5.78 -36.15
N TYR A 726 -5.98 -5.80 -37.22
CA TYR A 726 -6.41 -7.03 -37.89
C TYR A 726 -6.41 -6.83 -39.40
N THR A 727 -6.79 -7.84 -40.19
CA THR A 727 -6.57 -7.88 -41.66
C THR A 727 -6.94 -6.61 -42.43
N PHE A 728 -7.97 -5.88 -42.00
CA PHE A 728 -8.49 -4.71 -42.72
C PHE A 728 -7.81 -3.38 -42.39
N ASN A 729 -7.30 -3.22 -41.17
CA ASN A 729 -6.72 -1.96 -40.73
C ASN A 729 -5.20 -2.04 -40.49
N ALA A 730 -4.62 -3.24 -40.40
CA ALA A 730 -3.20 -3.42 -40.11
C ALA A 730 -2.28 -3.27 -41.33
N GLY A 731 -2.80 -3.21 -42.55
CA GLY A 731 -1.97 -3.00 -43.74
C GLY A 731 -0.99 -4.15 -44.03
N LYS A 732 -1.29 -5.37 -43.56
CA LYS A 732 -0.48 -6.59 -43.70
C LYS A 732 0.87 -6.57 -42.99
N THR A 733 0.93 -5.96 -41.81
CA THR A 733 2.12 -5.92 -40.94
C THR A 733 1.70 -5.74 -39.49
N SER A 734 2.56 -6.11 -38.54
CA SER A 734 2.39 -5.74 -37.14
C SER A 734 2.65 -4.25 -36.92
N HIS A 735 2.10 -3.70 -35.84
CA HIS A 735 2.23 -2.30 -35.46
C HIS A 735 2.91 -2.17 -34.10
N PRO A 736 3.51 -1.00 -33.80
CA PRO A 736 4.05 -0.75 -32.47
C PRO A 736 2.97 -0.97 -31.42
N VAL A 737 3.33 -1.64 -30.33
CA VAL A 737 2.40 -1.92 -29.24
C VAL A 737 1.83 -0.62 -28.66
N GLY A 738 0.59 -0.66 -28.18
CA GLY A 738 -0.05 0.45 -27.49
C GLY A 738 -0.63 1.56 -28.38
N GLN A 739 -0.77 1.32 -29.68
CA GLN A 739 -1.34 2.33 -30.61
C GLN A 739 -2.87 2.33 -30.70
N LYS A 740 -3.54 1.27 -30.25
CA LYS A 740 -5.00 1.18 -30.13
C LYS A 740 -5.46 1.51 -28.71
N LEU A 741 -6.78 1.66 -28.51
CA LEU A 741 -7.30 1.88 -27.17
C LEU A 741 -7.07 0.64 -26.29
N PRO A 742 -6.65 0.83 -25.02
CA PRO A 742 -6.57 -0.28 -24.07
C PRO A 742 -7.97 -0.73 -23.64
N ASN A 743 -8.05 -1.88 -22.97
CA ASN A 743 -9.26 -2.26 -22.25
C ASN A 743 -9.43 -1.48 -20.93
N GLY A 744 -10.52 -1.74 -20.21
CA GLY A 744 -10.84 -1.10 -18.93
C GLY A 744 -9.79 -1.27 -17.82
N TRP A 745 -8.82 -2.17 -17.99
CA TRP A 745 -7.72 -2.38 -17.04
C TRP A 745 -6.36 -1.86 -17.53
N GLY A 746 -6.31 -1.20 -18.70
CA GLY A 746 -5.09 -0.60 -19.23
C GLY A 746 -4.19 -1.56 -20.01
N LEU A 747 -4.66 -2.76 -20.36
CA LEU A 747 -3.98 -3.69 -21.25
C LEU A 747 -4.24 -3.33 -22.70
N TYR A 748 -3.19 -3.33 -23.51
CA TYR A 748 -3.24 -2.99 -24.93
C TYR A 748 -3.10 -4.23 -25.81
N ASP A 749 -3.58 -4.11 -27.05
CA ASP A 749 -3.40 -5.10 -28.11
C ASP A 749 -3.96 -6.50 -27.75
N MET A 750 -4.96 -6.55 -26.87
CA MET A 750 -5.64 -7.82 -26.51
C MET A 750 -6.46 -8.41 -27.68
N HIS A 751 -6.64 -7.63 -28.76
CA HIS A 751 -7.29 -8.05 -29.99
C HIS A 751 -6.41 -7.71 -31.20
N GLY A 752 -5.95 -8.71 -31.96
CA GLY A 752 -5.11 -8.50 -33.13
C GLY A 752 -3.64 -8.22 -32.79
N ASN A 753 -2.93 -7.56 -33.70
CA ASN A 753 -1.47 -7.42 -33.75
C ASN A 753 -0.77 -8.78 -33.84
N VAL A 754 -0.57 -9.52 -32.75
CA VAL A 754 -0.14 -10.92 -32.79
C VAL A 754 -0.99 -11.82 -31.90
N LEU A 755 -1.20 -13.06 -32.34
CA LEU A 755 -1.69 -14.13 -31.47
C LEU A 755 -0.73 -14.32 -30.30
N GLU A 756 -1.29 -14.48 -29.11
CA GLU A 756 -0.51 -14.65 -27.88
C GLU A 756 -0.53 -16.10 -27.41
N TRP A 757 0.65 -16.70 -27.23
CA TRP A 757 0.81 -18.01 -26.59
C TRP A 757 0.32 -18.00 -25.13
N CYS A 758 -0.47 -19.00 -24.76
CA CYS A 758 -0.85 -19.30 -23.37
C CYS A 758 -0.10 -20.54 -22.84
N SER A 759 -0.06 -20.70 -21.52
CA SER A 759 0.63 -21.83 -20.87
C SER A 759 -0.08 -23.17 -21.07
N ASP A 760 -1.39 -23.14 -21.31
CA ASP A 760 -2.28 -24.29 -21.25
C ASP A 760 -2.12 -25.18 -22.48
N TRP A 761 -2.20 -26.48 -22.26
CA TRP A 761 -2.51 -27.42 -23.33
C TRP A 761 -3.94 -27.19 -23.81
N TYR A 762 -4.16 -27.22 -25.12
CA TYR A 762 -5.51 -27.10 -25.65
C TYR A 762 -6.33 -28.36 -25.34
N GLY A 763 -7.54 -28.16 -24.80
CA GLY A 763 -8.48 -29.24 -24.50
C GLY A 763 -9.85 -28.71 -24.07
N ALA A 764 -10.74 -29.63 -23.71
CA ALA A 764 -12.06 -29.29 -23.20
C ALA A 764 -11.97 -28.54 -21.86
N TYR A 765 -12.89 -27.61 -21.63
CA TYR A 765 -13.04 -26.97 -20.33
C TYR A 765 -13.44 -27.98 -19.25
N SER A 766 -13.12 -27.66 -18.00
CA SER A 766 -13.55 -28.47 -16.87
C SER A 766 -15.04 -28.28 -16.61
N ASP A 767 -15.76 -29.34 -16.29
CA ASP A 767 -17.18 -29.28 -15.90
C ASP A 767 -17.38 -28.78 -14.46
N SER A 768 -16.31 -28.55 -13.70
CA SER A 768 -16.34 -28.05 -12.32
C SER A 768 -15.75 -26.66 -12.21
N GLU A 769 -16.27 -25.86 -11.28
CA GLU A 769 -15.66 -24.60 -10.86
C GLU A 769 -14.24 -24.85 -10.33
N VAL A 770 -13.26 -24.14 -10.88
CA VAL A 770 -11.84 -24.27 -10.53
C VAL A 770 -11.26 -22.89 -10.27
N LEU A 771 -10.58 -22.73 -9.13
CA LEU A 771 -9.71 -21.60 -8.85
C LEU A 771 -8.38 -21.76 -9.60
N ASP A 772 -8.00 -20.76 -10.38
CA ASP A 772 -6.77 -20.71 -11.19
C ASP A 772 -6.60 -21.92 -12.13
N PRO A 773 -7.53 -22.17 -13.07
CA PRO A 773 -7.43 -23.31 -13.98
C PRO A 773 -6.19 -23.20 -14.88
N ARG A 774 -5.56 -24.34 -15.13
CA ARG A 774 -4.31 -24.49 -15.91
C ARG A 774 -4.47 -25.39 -17.15
N GLY A 775 -5.71 -25.62 -17.56
CA GLY A 775 -6.05 -26.55 -18.63
C GLY A 775 -5.72 -28.02 -18.28
N PRO A 776 -5.78 -28.93 -19.27
CA PRO A 776 -5.42 -30.33 -19.09
C PRO A 776 -3.93 -30.51 -18.79
N SER A 777 -3.60 -31.53 -17.99
CA SER A 777 -2.22 -31.84 -17.58
C SER A 777 -1.29 -32.31 -18.73
N MET A 778 -1.85 -32.66 -19.88
CA MET A 778 -1.11 -33.06 -21.10
C MET A 778 -1.93 -32.75 -22.35
N GLY A 779 -1.23 -32.53 -23.47
CA GLY A 779 -1.83 -32.30 -24.78
C GLY A 779 -0.80 -32.41 -25.91
N THR A 780 -1.23 -32.11 -27.13
CA THR A 780 -0.39 -32.08 -28.33
C THR A 780 -0.21 -30.67 -28.90
N GLU A 781 -1.09 -29.74 -28.53
CA GLU A 781 -1.15 -28.37 -29.02
C GLU A 781 -1.32 -27.43 -27.82
N HIS A 782 -0.69 -26.26 -27.85
CA HIS A 782 -0.89 -25.22 -26.85
C HIS A 782 -1.88 -24.17 -27.34
N VAL A 783 -2.58 -23.55 -26.40
CA VAL A 783 -3.56 -22.51 -26.69
C VAL A 783 -2.87 -21.22 -27.16
N THR A 784 -3.46 -20.58 -28.17
CA THR A 784 -3.15 -19.20 -28.60
C THR A 784 -4.43 -18.36 -28.63
N ARG A 785 -4.34 -17.07 -28.28
CA ARG A 785 -5.52 -16.18 -28.14
C ARG A 785 -5.30 -14.80 -28.79
N GLY A 786 -6.37 -14.01 -28.92
CA GLY A 786 -6.33 -12.60 -29.34
C GLY A 786 -6.40 -12.33 -30.85
N GLY A 787 -5.98 -13.28 -31.69
CA GLY A 787 -5.86 -13.06 -33.13
C GLY A 787 -4.67 -12.16 -33.49
N GLY A 788 -4.34 -12.02 -34.77
CA GLY A 788 -3.19 -11.24 -35.24
C GLY A 788 -3.54 -10.27 -36.38
N TRP A 789 -2.54 -9.55 -36.88
CA TRP A 789 -2.72 -8.55 -37.94
C TRP A 789 -3.23 -9.12 -39.28
N ASP A 790 -3.10 -10.42 -39.50
CA ASP A 790 -3.59 -11.16 -40.67
C ASP A 790 -4.86 -11.99 -40.40
N HIS A 791 -5.46 -11.82 -39.23
CA HIS A 791 -6.66 -12.48 -38.80
C HIS A 791 -7.92 -11.62 -39.02
N THR A 792 -9.07 -12.30 -39.19
CA THR A 792 -10.35 -11.61 -39.33
C THR A 792 -10.89 -11.19 -37.96
N ALA A 793 -11.91 -10.33 -37.95
CA ALA A 793 -12.57 -9.94 -36.70
C ALA A 793 -13.12 -11.14 -35.92
N TRP A 794 -13.53 -12.22 -36.61
CA TRP A 794 -13.96 -13.48 -36.00
C TRP A 794 -12.89 -14.02 -35.05
N THR A 795 -11.68 -14.24 -35.55
CA THR A 795 -10.64 -14.94 -34.78
C THR A 795 -9.92 -14.04 -33.78
N CYS A 796 -10.28 -12.75 -33.75
CA CYS A 796 -9.78 -11.80 -32.74
C CYS A 796 -10.69 -11.68 -31.50
N ARG A 797 -11.82 -12.40 -31.42
CA ARG A 797 -12.75 -12.29 -30.27
C ARG A 797 -12.12 -12.73 -28.96
N SER A 798 -12.59 -12.17 -27.85
CA SER A 798 -12.19 -12.54 -26.48
C SER A 798 -12.32 -14.04 -26.22
N ALA A 799 -13.39 -14.67 -26.70
CA ALA A 799 -13.66 -16.10 -26.48
C ALA A 799 -13.05 -17.04 -27.54
N PHE A 800 -12.54 -16.52 -28.66
CA PHE A 800 -12.04 -17.37 -29.74
C PHE A 800 -10.78 -18.12 -29.29
N ARG A 801 -10.84 -19.45 -29.32
CA ARG A 801 -9.75 -20.33 -28.93
C ARG A 801 -9.03 -20.81 -30.18
N ASP A 802 -7.75 -20.50 -30.28
CA ASP A 802 -6.88 -21.09 -31.28
C ASP A 802 -5.87 -22.03 -30.63
N LYS A 803 -5.24 -22.88 -31.43
CA LYS A 803 -4.27 -23.87 -30.95
C LYS A 803 -3.23 -24.19 -31.99
N ASN A 804 -2.01 -24.39 -31.53
CA ASN A 804 -0.88 -24.62 -32.40
C ASN A 804 0.09 -25.63 -31.79
N GLU A 805 0.79 -26.40 -32.65
CA GLU A 805 1.81 -27.37 -32.23
C GLU A 805 3.04 -26.67 -31.65
N LEU A 806 3.82 -27.38 -30.81
CA LEU A 806 5.00 -26.84 -30.12
C LEU A 806 6.06 -26.18 -31.04
N ASN A 807 6.20 -26.69 -32.26
CA ASN A 807 7.15 -26.21 -33.26
C ASN A 807 6.58 -25.14 -34.20
N TYR A 808 5.31 -24.78 -34.03
CA TYR A 808 4.65 -23.76 -34.83
C TYR A 808 5.24 -22.39 -34.49
N SER A 809 5.63 -21.65 -35.53
CA SER A 809 5.92 -20.23 -35.45
C SER A 809 5.39 -19.57 -36.72
N TYR A 810 4.81 -18.39 -36.58
CA TYR A 810 4.24 -17.67 -37.70
C TYR A 810 4.39 -16.15 -37.52
N VAL A 811 4.26 -15.41 -38.62
CA VAL A 811 4.53 -13.97 -38.70
C VAL A 811 3.53 -13.09 -37.95
N SER A 812 2.52 -13.71 -37.35
CA SER A 812 1.52 -13.09 -36.50
C SER A 812 1.33 -13.85 -35.18
N VAL A 813 2.32 -14.64 -34.74
CA VAL A 813 2.31 -15.34 -33.45
C VAL A 813 3.46 -14.86 -32.58
N GLY A 814 3.10 -14.25 -31.44
CA GLY A 814 3.97 -13.78 -30.38
C GLY A 814 3.47 -14.24 -29.00
N PHE A 815 3.69 -13.43 -27.96
CA PHE A 815 3.26 -13.75 -26.61
C PHE A 815 3.31 -12.53 -25.67
N ARG A 816 2.68 -12.71 -24.51
CA ARG A 816 2.71 -11.79 -23.37
C ARG A 816 3.18 -12.52 -22.12
N VAL A 817 3.76 -11.79 -21.18
CA VAL A 817 4.34 -12.34 -19.94
C VAL A 817 3.35 -12.19 -18.79
N ALA A 818 3.22 -13.21 -17.96
CA ALA A 818 2.59 -13.16 -16.66
C ALA A 818 3.62 -13.41 -15.53
N LEU A 819 3.40 -12.83 -14.36
CA LEU A 819 4.13 -13.18 -13.13
C LEU A 819 3.19 -13.93 -12.20
N ALA A 820 3.50 -15.19 -11.94
CA ALA A 820 2.68 -16.06 -11.11
C ALA A 820 3.47 -16.61 -9.92
N LYS A 821 2.74 -16.91 -8.84
CA LYS A 821 3.27 -17.61 -7.68
C LYS A 821 3.58 -19.06 -8.08
N SER A 822 4.84 -19.44 -7.99
CA SER A 822 5.31 -20.80 -8.24
C SER A 822 4.73 -21.73 -7.17
N SER A 823 3.96 -22.73 -7.60
CA SER A 823 3.58 -23.88 -6.76
C SER A 823 4.76 -24.82 -6.48
N ASP A 824 5.88 -24.64 -7.19
CA ASP A 824 7.04 -25.52 -7.16
C ASP A 824 8.18 -24.83 -6.41
N PHE A 825 8.69 -25.49 -5.37
CA PHE A 825 9.89 -25.10 -4.63
C PHE A 825 11.05 -26.01 -5.02
N GLU A 826 12.07 -25.47 -5.72
CA GLU A 826 13.32 -26.20 -5.96
C GLU A 826 14.23 -26.11 -4.72
N LEU A 827 14.43 -27.22 -4.02
CA LEU A 827 15.51 -27.37 -3.05
C LEU A 827 16.79 -27.75 -3.80
N ARG A 828 17.70 -26.79 -4.00
CA ARG A 828 19.06 -27.08 -4.46
C ARG A 828 19.93 -27.42 -3.25
N THR A 829 20.50 -28.62 -3.23
CA THR A 829 21.63 -28.90 -2.33
C THR A 829 22.83 -28.11 -2.85
N SER A 830 23.61 -27.53 -1.95
CA SER A 830 24.74 -26.69 -2.29
C SER A 830 25.87 -27.51 -2.93
N LYS A 831 25.80 -27.76 -4.24
CA LYS A 831 26.91 -28.00 -5.19
C LYS A 831 26.41 -28.13 -6.63
N GLU A 832 27.21 -27.65 -7.56
CA GLU A 832 26.94 -27.32 -8.97
C GLU A 832 26.66 -28.52 -9.92
N ASP A 833 25.79 -29.48 -9.58
CA ASP A 833 25.43 -30.55 -10.55
C ASP A 833 23.91 -30.76 -10.67
N ALA A 834 23.37 -30.39 -11.84
CA ALA A 834 21.94 -30.46 -12.18
C ALA A 834 21.36 -31.89 -12.27
N SER A 835 22.18 -32.93 -12.09
CA SER A 835 21.75 -34.34 -12.20
C SER A 835 21.27 -34.97 -10.89
N THR A 836 21.11 -34.20 -9.81
CA THR A 836 20.75 -34.72 -8.46
C THR A 836 19.63 -33.94 -7.74
N ALA A 837 18.70 -33.34 -8.49
CA ALA A 837 17.55 -32.63 -7.91
C ALA A 837 16.45 -33.59 -7.41
N VAL A 838 15.88 -33.31 -6.23
CA VAL A 838 14.68 -33.99 -5.72
C VAL A 838 13.47 -33.10 -5.99
N HIS A 839 12.58 -33.55 -6.87
CA HIS A 839 11.32 -32.87 -7.13
C HIS A 839 10.33 -33.22 -6.02
N MET A 840 9.87 -32.22 -5.27
CA MET A 840 8.89 -32.38 -4.20
C MET A 840 7.53 -31.84 -4.65
N ILE A 841 6.47 -32.61 -4.41
CA ILE A 841 5.08 -32.22 -4.68
C ILE A 841 4.42 -31.87 -3.36
N ALA A 842 3.74 -30.73 -3.31
CA ALA A 842 2.85 -30.40 -2.19
C ALA A 842 1.62 -31.29 -2.21
N VAL A 843 1.39 -32.01 -1.13
CA VAL A 843 0.12 -32.68 -0.87
C VAL A 843 -0.70 -31.76 0.04
N THR A 844 -1.82 -31.28 -0.49
CA THR A 844 -2.72 -30.36 0.21
C THR A 844 -3.44 -31.06 1.36
N PRO A 845 -3.91 -30.32 2.37
CA PRO A 845 -4.64 -30.87 3.50
C PRO A 845 -5.95 -31.46 2.97
N GLY A 846 -6.34 -32.61 3.47
CA GLY A 846 -7.46 -33.36 2.94
C GLY A 846 -7.74 -34.61 3.77
N SER A 847 -8.93 -35.17 3.56
CA SER A 847 -9.33 -36.43 4.20
C SER A 847 -9.37 -37.54 3.17
N PHE A 848 -8.71 -38.66 3.49
CA PHE A 848 -8.74 -39.87 2.67
C PHE A 848 -8.81 -41.11 3.56
N VAL A 849 -9.07 -42.26 2.97
CA VAL A 849 -9.09 -43.54 3.69
C VAL A 849 -7.77 -44.25 3.44
N MET A 850 -7.02 -44.52 4.50
CA MET A 850 -5.77 -45.26 4.44
C MET A 850 -6.02 -46.73 4.80
N GLY A 851 -5.38 -47.65 4.10
CA GLY A 851 -5.56 -49.10 4.25
C GLY A 851 -6.57 -49.71 3.28
N SER A 852 -6.58 -51.03 3.21
CA SER A 852 -7.23 -51.80 2.13
C SER A 852 -8.65 -52.24 2.51
N PRO A 853 -9.64 -52.19 1.59
CA PRO A 853 -10.97 -52.72 1.82
C PRO A 853 -10.95 -54.20 2.22
N LYS A 854 -11.88 -54.63 3.10
CA LYS A 854 -11.91 -56.02 3.59
C LYS A 854 -12.03 -57.09 2.50
N ASN A 855 -12.48 -56.71 1.31
CA ASN A 855 -12.68 -57.57 0.15
C ASN A 855 -11.52 -57.52 -0.86
N GLU A 856 -10.43 -56.80 -0.58
CA GLU A 856 -9.26 -56.78 -1.47
C GLU A 856 -8.49 -58.10 -1.41
N LEU A 857 -8.24 -58.67 -2.59
CA LEU A 857 -7.62 -59.99 -2.78
C LEU A 857 -6.11 -59.88 -2.46
N GLY A 858 -5.66 -60.54 -1.37
CA GLY A 858 -4.27 -60.47 -0.91
C GLY A 858 -4.04 -59.61 0.34
N ARG A 859 -5.09 -59.03 0.91
CA ARG A 859 -5.04 -58.20 2.12
C ARG A 859 -4.45 -58.93 3.34
N TYR A 860 -3.43 -58.34 3.97
CA TYR A 860 -2.89 -58.76 5.27
C TYR A 860 -3.70 -58.18 6.45
N GLY A 861 -3.57 -58.79 7.63
CA GLY A 861 -4.42 -58.49 8.80
C GLY A 861 -4.27 -57.06 9.35
N ASP A 862 -3.12 -56.44 9.12
CA ASP A 862 -2.70 -55.11 9.56
C ASP A 862 -3.14 -53.97 8.61
N GLU A 863 -3.62 -54.28 7.40
CA GLU A 863 -4.15 -53.31 6.44
C GLU A 863 -5.58 -52.86 6.80
N THR A 864 -5.79 -52.37 8.03
CA THR A 864 -7.10 -51.91 8.49
C THR A 864 -7.44 -50.57 7.87
N SER A 865 -8.54 -50.51 7.14
CA SER A 865 -9.07 -49.28 6.56
C SER A 865 -9.52 -48.31 7.67
N HIS A 866 -8.96 -47.09 7.70
CA HIS A 866 -9.36 -46.02 8.63
C HIS A 866 -9.22 -44.64 7.96
N PRO A 867 -10.07 -43.67 8.35
CA PRO A 867 -9.96 -42.30 7.84
C PRO A 867 -8.68 -41.63 8.37
N VAL A 868 -8.05 -40.84 7.53
CA VAL A 868 -6.90 -39.99 7.84
C VAL A 868 -7.20 -38.58 7.35
N THR A 869 -6.98 -37.59 8.22
CA THR A 869 -7.10 -36.17 7.87
C THR A 869 -5.75 -35.52 8.06
N LEU A 870 -5.22 -34.96 6.98
CA LEU A 870 -4.03 -34.14 6.99
C LEU A 870 -4.47 -32.70 7.26
N THR A 871 -3.99 -32.10 8.35
CA THR A 871 -4.38 -30.75 8.77
C THR A 871 -3.43 -29.66 8.28
N GLN A 872 -2.34 -30.05 7.61
CA GLN A 872 -1.29 -29.17 7.13
C GLN A 872 -0.75 -29.69 5.80
N ASN A 873 -0.21 -28.78 4.99
CA ASN A 873 0.55 -29.15 3.80
C ASN A 873 1.75 -29.99 4.22
N TYR A 874 2.02 -31.05 3.48
CA TYR A 874 3.30 -31.75 3.56
C TYR A 874 3.80 -32.05 2.15
N TRP A 875 5.10 -32.27 2.03
CA TRP A 875 5.76 -32.45 0.76
C TRP A 875 6.13 -33.92 0.59
N LEU A 876 5.80 -34.50 -0.56
CA LEU A 876 6.19 -35.85 -0.93
C LEU A 876 7.11 -35.79 -2.15
N SER A 877 8.18 -36.60 -2.20
CA SER A 877 9.00 -36.67 -3.41
C SER A 877 8.16 -37.22 -4.57
N HIS A 878 8.37 -36.67 -5.77
CA HIS A 878 7.68 -37.10 -6.98
C HIS A 878 7.96 -38.57 -7.34
N CYS A 879 9.15 -39.07 -6.98
CA CYS A 879 9.58 -40.45 -7.14
C CYS A 879 10.29 -40.96 -5.87
N GLU A 880 10.47 -42.28 -5.79
CA GLU A 880 11.29 -42.92 -4.75
C GLU A 880 12.73 -42.40 -4.78
N VAL A 881 13.39 -42.36 -3.62
CA VAL A 881 14.80 -41.97 -3.50
C VAL A 881 15.66 -42.94 -4.33
N THR A 882 16.31 -42.44 -5.38
CA THR A 882 17.19 -43.27 -6.21
C THR A 882 18.48 -43.65 -5.44
N GLN A 883 19.13 -44.75 -5.83
CA GLN A 883 20.42 -45.14 -5.24
C GLN A 883 21.47 -44.04 -5.39
N GLY A 884 21.50 -43.36 -6.55
CA GLY A 884 22.40 -42.23 -6.79
C GLY A 884 22.12 -41.04 -5.87
N LEU A 885 20.85 -40.76 -5.59
CA LEU A 885 20.45 -39.70 -4.66
C LEU A 885 20.82 -40.04 -3.21
N TYR A 886 20.59 -41.27 -2.77
CA TYR A 886 20.98 -41.71 -1.43
C TYR A 886 22.50 -41.66 -1.24
N GLU A 887 23.27 -42.16 -2.21
CA GLU A 887 24.73 -42.14 -2.16
C GLU A 887 25.28 -40.70 -2.17
N ALA A 888 24.68 -39.78 -2.94
CA ALA A 888 25.06 -38.38 -2.95
C ALA A 888 24.84 -37.68 -1.59
N VAL A 889 23.76 -38.03 -0.87
CA VAL A 889 23.43 -37.42 0.43
C VAL A 889 24.16 -38.09 1.60
N MET A 890 24.20 -39.42 1.62
CA MET A 890 24.74 -40.20 2.74
C MET A 890 26.22 -40.58 2.57
N GLY A 891 26.80 -40.37 1.38
CA GLY A 891 28.18 -40.71 1.05
C GLY A 891 28.43 -42.22 0.87
N THR A 892 27.40 -43.06 0.95
CA THR A 892 27.48 -44.52 0.82
C THR A 892 26.24 -45.09 0.16
N ASN A 893 26.40 -46.05 -0.75
CA ASN A 893 25.28 -46.79 -1.34
C ASN A 893 24.89 -47.99 -0.44
N PRO A 894 23.64 -48.06 0.05
CA PRO A 894 23.20 -49.09 1.00
C PRO A 894 22.88 -50.43 0.31
N SER A 895 22.97 -50.52 -1.02
CA SER A 895 22.66 -51.77 -1.72
C SER A 895 23.75 -52.83 -1.46
N TYR A 896 23.39 -53.80 -0.60
CA TYR A 896 24.14 -55.03 -0.41
C TYR A 896 24.20 -55.81 -1.73
N ASN A 897 25.35 -55.74 -2.40
CA ASN A 897 25.96 -56.73 -3.29
C ASN A 897 24.98 -57.77 -3.90
N VAL A 898 24.27 -57.39 -4.96
CA VAL A 898 23.34 -58.28 -5.68
C VAL A 898 24.08 -59.33 -6.55
N SER A 899 25.41 -59.41 -6.49
CA SER A 899 26.21 -60.36 -7.27
C SER A 899 26.14 -61.82 -6.80
N LYS A 900 25.11 -62.21 -6.03
CA LYS A 900 24.96 -63.58 -5.51
C LYS A 900 23.60 -64.25 -5.72
N TRP A 901 22.63 -63.63 -6.38
CA TRP A 901 21.28 -64.22 -6.47
C TRP A 901 20.68 -64.47 -7.85
N PHE A 902 21.32 -64.12 -8.97
CA PHE A 902 20.94 -64.64 -10.28
C PHE A 902 22.14 -64.82 -11.22
N PRO A 903 22.51 -66.05 -11.59
CA PRO A 903 23.19 -66.29 -12.85
C PRO A 903 22.17 -66.26 -14.01
N VAL A 904 22.69 -66.19 -15.23
CA VAL A 904 22.05 -66.47 -16.54
C VAL A 904 21.82 -65.25 -17.45
N GLU A 905 22.84 -65.04 -18.30
CA GLU A 905 22.80 -65.01 -19.77
C GLU A 905 21.45 -64.75 -20.50
N ASN A 906 21.51 -63.84 -21.50
CA ASN A 906 20.62 -63.66 -22.66
C ASN A 906 19.17 -63.22 -22.41
N VAL A 907 18.85 -61.95 -22.73
CA VAL A 907 18.02 -61.47 -23.88
C VAL A 907 18.25 -59.97 -24.02
#